data_AF-A0A969NZC2-F1
#
_entry.id   AF-A0A969NZC2-F1
#
_cell.length_a   1.000
_cell.length_b   1.000
_cell.length_c   1.000
_cell.angle_alpha   90.00
_cell.angle_beta   90.00
_cell.angle_gamma   90.00
#
_symmetry.space_group_name_H-M   'P 1'
#
loop_
_entity.id
_entity.type
_entity.pdbx_description
1 polymer ?
#
loop_
_entity_poly.entity_id
_entity_poly.type
_entity_poly.pdbx_seq_one_letter_code
_entity_poly.pdbx_strand_id
1 'polypeptide(L)'
;MGFHHRRVSRSTLAARKHWWCLIGLFLVVLSIAGCTTTGQEQPLVAPESTVILAEGHTFGQTFVAHHAGLLGLDIWLAPQTAGSGNLTLILQPGPRDSTPLATATLPLAQVTEAGWYHFAFAPLPDSHNRDYYAQLTLNGSGQVAVGGAAGESYLHGARYIDGQPEDAQISFRLVFDSTQQWLDVLTRSVVVWLPLILMAALLYLVPGWALLVWLWPTARRPGWPTTLGLAAGLSLALHALLLLWTDLVGVHLGSLYVWLPSVLGLLALVWWYQLWQVRQRLADAWNWLQAQPRWADLALLLLLAMTFAIRLLIVGSLDVPLWGDSYHHAMITQLLVHHGGMFDSWQPYAELTTFTYHFGFHTAAAGLQWLSGMAAPQATLWTGQLLNGLAVLALCPLAVRLGGNRWAAVVAVLLAGLIIPMPLMYVTWGRYTQLAGQVILPAVLCLTWLFFERRTLDWRMLVLTCLVWAGLALTHYRVLVFAVPFVAVLWAFELRPARIKTLITSGLALALGTALLVLPWYLGLIAGRLVTIVSRIMVASSNPTNRNAEVLNAAVPDPLLYLPVLVWLLLPIAIGWGLWRRQRDVAIVGLWWFLVIVMVNPHWLGLPGAALLTNFTMLIAFYLPAAVLLGAAASWLIAPLRQRWLMPLLVVALLLAGSWGTTQLISRLDLTSSMLATRPDVRASRWIAEHTPADAHFLVNAFFPPLVPAMAGSDGGWWLPLLAQRSTTLPPYTYGTEQGPTPDYKEQVEYLTQEILTKGIDHPDVQQLLHQRGVTHAYIGQRQGLVNTTIPLLQPSVLLQSPYFDLVYHEDRVFLFALRDSPSGAETAVKERTLWPR
;
A
#
# COMPACT_ATOMS: atom_id res chain seq x y z
N MET A 1 -59.47 34.60 5.63
CA MET A 1 -58.15 35.08 5.13
C MET A 1 -57.32 35.51 6.32
N GLY A 2 -56.17 34.87 6.54
CA GLY A 2 -55.25 35.17 7.64
C GLY A 2 -54.01 34.30 7.51
N PHE A 3 -53.06 34.75 6.69
CA PHE A 3 -51.77 34.09 6.45
C PHE A 3 -50.89 34.16 7.70
N HIS A 4 -50.61 33.01 8.32
CA HIS A 4 -49.51 32.90 9.28
C HIS A 4 -48.19 32.59 8.55
N HIS A 5 -47.38 33.63 8.35
CA HIS A 5 -45.97 33.49 7.98
C HIS A 5 -45.22 32.69 9.06
N ARG A 6 -44.71 31.51 8.70
CA ARG A 6 -43.72 30.77 9.50
C ARG A 6 -42.43 31.60 9.57
N ARG A 7 -42.11 32.13 10.76
CA ARG A 7 -40.76 32.60 11.08
C ARG A 7 -39.82 31.38 11.11
N VAL A 8 -39.09 31.17 10.02
CA VAL A 8 -37.84 30.39 10.08
C VAL A 8 -36.89 31.18 11.00
N SER A 9 -36.48 30.58 12.12
CA SER A 9 -35.66 31.28 13.10
C SER A 9 -34.29 31.63 12.50
N ARG A 10 -33.82 32.87 12.72
CA ARG A 10 -32.50 33.37 12.26
C ARG A 10 -31.33 32.46 12.68
N SER A 11 -31.47 31.66 13.74
CA SER A 11 -30.43 30.74 14.22
C SER A 11 -30.18 29.53 13.31
N THR A 12 -31.20 29.04 12.60
CA THR A 12 -31.06 27.90 11.67
C THR A 12 -30.37 28.29 10.36
N LEU A 13 -30.67 29.48 9.83
CA LEU A 13 -29.98 30.04 8.67
C LEU A 13 -28.50 30.35 8.98
N ALA A 14 -28.21 30.89 10.16
CA ALA A 14 -26.83 31.13 10.59
C ALA A 14 -26.04 29.81 10.66
N ALA A 15 -26.58 28.76 11.30
CA ALA A 15 -25.92 27.46 11.38
C ALA A 15 -25.61 26.85 9.99
N ARG A 16 -26.53 26.97 9.02
CA ARG A 16 -26.30 26.51 7.63
C ARG A 16 -25.19 27.28 6.91
N LYS A 17 -25.06 28.59 7.13
CA LYS A 17 -23.96 29.38 6.56
C LYS A 17 -22.58 28.92 7.06
N HIS A 18 -22.46 28.58 8.35
CA HIS A 18 -21.20 28.08 8.92
C HIS A 18 -20.75 26.75 8.31
N TRP A 19 -21.67 25.88 7.89
CA TRP A 19 -21.34 24.61 7.23
C TRP A 19 -20.71 24.83 5.85
N TRP A 20 -21.31 25.66 5.02
CA TRP A 20 -20.75 25.97 3.69
C TRP A 20 -19.41 26.69 3.79
N CYS A 21 -19.23 27.57 4.77
CA CYS A 21 -17.93 28.19 5.02
C CYS A 21 -16.87 27.16 5.48
N LEU A 22 -17.23 26.19 6.32
CA LEU A 22 -16.30 25.14 6.76
C LEU A 22 -16.00 24.12 5.68
N ILE A 23 -16.97 23.79 4.82
CA ILE A 23 -16.75 22.96 3.64
C ILE A 23 -15.85 23.71 2.65
N GLY A 24 -16.08 25.01 2.43
CA GLY A 24 -15.20 25.85 1.61
C GLY A 24 -13.79 25.93 2.18
N LEU A 25 -13.65 26.13 3.49
CA LEU A 25 -12.35 26.13 4.18
C LEU A 25 -11.68 24.74 4.10
N PHE A 26 -12.44 23.66 4.26
CA PHE A 26 -11.93 22.31 4.11
C PHE A 26 -11.39 22.08 2.69
N LEU A 27 -12.13 22.51 1.66
CA LEU A 27 -11.67 22.43 0.28
C LEU A 27 -10.38 23.24 0.09
N VAL A 28 -10.30 24.47 0.62
CA VAL A 28 -9.08 25.30 0.59
C VAL A 28 -7.91 24.64 1.34
N VAL A 29 -8.17 24.00 2.46
CA VAL A 29 -7.14 23.36 3.28
C VAL A 29 -6.61 22.08 2.62
N LEU A 30 -7.51 21.26 2.08
CA LEU A 30 -7.17 20.08 1.28
C LEU A 30 -6.43 20.51 0.00
N SER A 31 -6.78 21.68 -0.52
CA SER A 31 -6.13 22.31 -1.64
C SER A 31 -4.69 22.73 -1.32
N ILE A 32 -4.47 23.43 -0.20
CA ILE A 32 -3.12 23.83 0.21
C ILE A 32 -2.22 22.61 0.47
N ALA A 33 -2.76 21.55 1.06
CA ALA A 33 -2.03 20.28 1.25
C ALA A 33 -1.70 19.57 -0.09
N GLY A 34 -2.56 19.71 -1.11
CA GLY A 34 -2.31 19.21 -2.46
C GLY A 34 -1.31 20.06 -3.24
N CYS A 35 -1.29 21.39 -3.05
CA CYS A 35 -0.34 22.27 -3.73
C CYS A 35 1.09 22.18 -3.19
N THR A 36 1.30 21.66 -1.97
CA THR A 36 2.66 21.41 -1.47
C THR A 36 3.41 20.30 -2.20
N THR A 37 2.76 19.57 -3.12
CA THR A 37 3.41 18.55 -3.98
C THR A 37 3.91 19.08 -5.32
N THR A 38 3.96 20.40 -5.54
CA THR A 38 4.72 20.99 -6.65
C THR A 38 6.23 20.89 -6.33
N GLY A 39 6.75 19.66 -6.42
CA GLY A 39 8.12 19.28 -6.12
C GLY A 39 8.96 19.17 -7.38
N GLN A 40 10.16 19.72 -7.31
CA GLN A 40 11.19 19.72 -8.34
C GLN A 40 11.55 18.28 -8.71
N GLU A 41 11.32 17.89 -9.96
CA GLU A 41 11.46 16.49 -10.37
C GLU A 41 12.90 15.99 -10.27
N GLN A 42 13.88 16.86 -10.57
CA GLN A 42 15.28 16.60 -10.28
C GLN A 42 16.13 17.88 -10.16
N PRO A 43 16.24 18.49 -8.97
CA PRO A 43 16.93 19.76 -8.80
C PRO A 43 18.43 19.68 -8.50
N LEU A 44 18.97 18.47 -8.26
CA LEU A 44 20.38 18.31 -7.91
C LEU A 44 21.25 18.64 -9.13
N VAL A 45 22.32 19.40 -8.89
CA VAL A 45 23.36 19.72 -9.88
C VAL A 45 24.68 19.18 -9.33
N ALA A 46 25.21 18.18 -10.00
CA ALA A 46 26.48 17.55 -9.70
C ALA A 46 27.53 18.01 -10.75
N PRO A 47 28.63 18.65 -10.34
CA PRO A 47 29.65 19.15 -11.27
C PRO A 47 30.17 18.09 -12.24
N GLU A 48 30.36 16.86 -11.76
CA GLU A 48 30.83 15.70 -12.53
C GLU A 48 29.83 15.20 -13.58
N SER A 49 28.55 15.52 -13.42
CA SER A 49 27.48 15.15 -14.35
C SER A 49 27.08 16.31 -15.27
N THR A 50 27.69 17.48 -15.11
CA THR A 50 27.43 18.67 -15.94
C THR A 50 28.08 18.47 -17.32
N VAL A 51 27.36 18.84 -18.39
CA VAL A 51 27.85 18.65 -19.75
C VAL A 51 27.77 19.95 -20.54
N ILE A 52 28.69 20.13 -21.49
CA ILE A 52 28.73 21.31 -22.36
C ILE A 52 27.86 21.04 -23.59
N LEU A 53 26.86 21.89 -23.80
CA LEU A 53 26.08 21.98 -25.03
C LEU A 53 26.73 22.99 -25.97
N ALA A 54 27.05 22.52 -27.18
CA ALA A 54 27.61 23.28 -28.28
C ALA A 54 26.79 23.04 -29.56
N GLU A 55 27.03 23.85 -30.59
CA GLU A 55 26.41 23.67 -31.90
C GLU A 55 26.66 22.25 -32.44
N GLY A 56 25.62 21.63 -33.01
CA GLY A 56 25.70 20.27 -33.55
C GLY A 56 25.46 19.13 -32.55
N HIS A 57 25.45 19.42 -31.25
CA HIS A 57 25.08 18.45 -30.21
C HIS A 57 23.65 18.68 -29.70
N THR A 58 23.01 17.58 -29.29
CA THR A 58 21.66 17.61 -28.72
C THR A 58 21.64 16.97 -27.35
N PHE A 59 20.88 17.57 -26.43
CA PHE A 59 20.68 17.06 -25.08
C PHE A 59 19.21 16.75 -24.89
N GLY A 60 18.90 15.60 -24.33
CA GLY A 60 17.54 15.17 -24.09
C GLY A 60 17.30 14.79 -22.63
N GLN A 61 16.05 14.87 -22.21
CA GLN A 61 15.57 14.31 -20.95
C GLN A 61 14.19 13.69 -21.17
N THR A 62 14.04 12.41 -20.86
CA THR A 62 12.70 11.82 -20.70
C THR A 62 12.17 12.08 -19.30
N PHE A 63 10.89 12.38 -19.18
CA PHE A 63 10.25 12.67 -17.89
C PHE A 63 8.74 12.45 -17.94
N VAL A 64 8.10 12.58 -16.78
CA VAL A 64 6.67 12.33 -16.61
C VAL A 64 6.03 13.53 -15.95
N ALA A 65 5.03 14.12 -16.61
CA ALA A 65 4.26 15.18 -15.99
C ALA A 65 3.18 14.58 -15.09
N HIS A 66 3.31 14.69 -13.77
CA HIS A 66 2.35 14.10 -12.82
C HIS A 66 1.02 14.89 -12.67
N HIS A 67 0.91 16.03 -13.33
CA HIS A 67 -0.27 16.90 -13.29
C HIS A 67 -0.68 17.36 -14.69
N ALA A 68 -1.93 17.78 -14.83
CA ALA A 68 -2.41 18.49 -16.01
C ALA A 68 -1.87 19.93 -16.08
N GLY A 69 -1.79 20.48 -17.30
CA GLY A 69 -1.43 21.87 -17.53
C GLY A 69 0.07 22.15 -17.56
N LEU A 70 0.90 21.20 -17.98
CA LEU A 70 2.34 21.44 -18.18
C LEU A 70 2.50 22.63 -19.15
N LEU A 71 3.17 23.70 -18.70
CA LEU A 71 3.33 24.94 -19.48
C LEU A 71 4.79 25.37 -19.67
N GLY A 72 5.73 24.70 -18.99
CA GLY A 72 7.13 25.03 -19.14
C GLY A 72 8.07 24.10 -18.40
N LEU A 73 9.35 24.22 -18.71
CA LEU A 73 10.45 23.55 -18.03
C LEU A 73 11.49 24.58 -17.59
N ASP A 74 11.94 24.50 -16.35
CA ASP A 74 13.15 25.20 -15.91
C ASP A 74 14.33 24.24 -16.02
N ILE A 75 15.39 24.66 -16.70
CA ILE A 75 16.64 23.89 -16.84
C ILE A 75 17.76 24.69 -16.19
N TRP A 76 18.62 24.00 -15.42
CA TRP A 76 19.79 24.65 -14.86
C TRP A 76 20.87 24.80 -15.93
N LEU A 77 21.33 26.04 -16.16
CA LEU A 77 22.36 26.37 -17.14
C LEU A 77 23.45 27.23 -16.49
N ALA A 78 24.68 27.11 -16.99
CA ALA A 78 25.79 27.99 -16.62
C ALA A 78 26.56 28.49 -17.87
N PRO A 79 26.99 29.77 -17.89
CA PRO A 79 27.71 30.33 -19.02
C PRO A 79 29.05 29.60 -19.25
N GLN A 80 29.40 29.38 -20.52
CA GLN A 80 30.72 28.86 -20.93
C GLN A 80 31.38 29.79 -21.94
N THR A 81 30.97 29.71 -23.21
CA THR A 81 31.49 30.56 -24.28
C THR A 81 30.37 31.44 -24.79
N ALA A 82 30.53 32.77 -24.67
CA ALA A 82 29.57 33.73 -25.18
C ALA A 82 29.39 33.58 -26.70
N GLY A 83 28.16 33.77 -27.17
CA GLY A 83 27.83 33.68 -28.59
C GLY A 83 26.43 34.21 -28.89
N SER A 84 26.12 34.34 -30.17
CA SER A 84 24.84 34.87 -30.67
C SER A 84 23.79 33.79 -30.91
N GLY A 85 24.03 32.55 -30.47
CA GLY A 85 23.12 31.43 -30.67
C GLY A 85 21.83 31.50 -29.82
N ASN A 86 20.87 30.66 -30.19
CA ASN A 86 19.61 30.47 -29.49
C ASN A 86 19.49 29.03 -28.98
N LEU A 87 19.23 28.87 -27.69
CA LEU A 87 18.86 27.59 -27.09
C LEU A 87 17.41 27.30 -27.44
N THR A 88 17.16 26.17 -28.11
CA THR A 88 15.83 25.73 -28.52
C THR A 88 15.47 24.45 -27.80
N LEU A 89 14.39 24.50 -27.02
CA LEU A 89 13.79 23.34 -26.36
C LEU A 89 12.61 22.85 -27.20
N ILE A 90 12.64 21.57 -27.59
CA ILE A 90 11.57 20.89 -28.31
C ILE A 90 10.99 19.84 -27.38
N LEU A 91 9.68 19.88 -27.15
CA LEU A 91 8.97 18.88 -26.37
C LEU A 91 8.27 17.88 -27.29
N GLN A 92 8.46 16.58 -27.05
CA GLN A 92 7.91 15.47 -27.83
C GLN A 92 7.30 14.40 -26.89
N PRO A 93 6.46 13.47 -27.39
CA PRO A 93 5.94 12.37 -26.57
C PRO A 93 7.03 11.37 -26.14
N GLY A 94 8.05 11.17 -26.97
CA GLY A 94 9.16 10.26 -26.69
C GLY A 94 10.39 10.52 -27.56
N PRO A 95 11.53 9.88 -27.25
CA PRO A 95 12.82 10.16 -27.90
C PRO A 95 12.89 9.72 -29.37
N ARG A 96 11.97 8.87 -29.82
CA ARG A 96 11.88 8.40 -31.21
C ARG A 96 10.81 9.14 -32.03
N ASP A 97 10.05 10.04 -31.41
CA ASP A 97 8.99 10.78 -32.07
C ASP A 97 9.55 12.01 -32.78
N SER A 98 9.13 12.24 -34.01
CA SER A 98 9.57 13.40 -34.80
C SER A 98 8.62 14.59 -34.71
N THR A 99 7.42 14.41 -34.14
CA THR A 99 6.39 15.45 -34.10
C THR A 99 6.49 16.27 -32.81
N PRO A 100 6.85 17.57 -32.87
CA PRO A 100 6.93 18.40 -31.68
C PRO A 100 5.54 18.74 -31.14
N LEU A 101 5.36 18.60 -29.83
CA LEU A 101 4.19 19.05 -29.09
C LEU A 101 4.28 20.52 -28.71
N ALA A 102 5.48 20.99 -28.39
CA ALA A 102 5.76 22.38 -28.04
C ALA A 102 7.21 22.76 -28.37
N THR A 103 7.47 24.05 -28.52
CA THR A 103 8.82 24.58 -28.72
C THR A 103 8.98 25.88 -27.94
N ALA A 104 10.14 26.05 -27.31
CA ALA A 104 10.51 27.25 -26.58
C ALA A 104 11.94 27.66 -26.95
N THR A 105 12.23 28.96 -26.95
CA THR A 105 13.54 29.49 -27.35
C THR A 105 14.05 30.49 -26.33
N LEU A 106 15.34 30.39 -25.98
CA LEU A 106 16.05 31.28 -25.07
C LEU A 106 17.34 31.75 -25.75
N PRO A 107 17.54 33.07 -25.95
CA PRO A 107 18.82 33.57 -26.47
C PRO A 107 19.97 33.24 -25.53
N LEU A 108 21.07 32.69 -26.06
CA LEU A 108 22.23 32.29 -25.25
C LEU A 108 22.83 33.49 -24.48
N ALA A 109 22.74 34.69 -25.05
CA ALA A 109 23.19 35.93 -24.42
C ALA A 109 22.45 36.26 -23.09
N GLN A 110 21.31 35.63 -22.81
CA GLN A 110 20.60 35.78 -21.52
C GLN A 110 21.21 34.90 -20.43
N VAL A 111 22.02 33.89 -20.77
CA VAL A 111 22.69 33.02 -19.80
C VAL A 111 23.96 33.70 -19.30
N THR A 112 23.81 34.64 -18.35
CA THR A 112 24.94 35.43 -17.81
C THR A 112 25.51 34.86 -16.51
N GLU A 113 24.73 34.07 -15.79
CA GLU A 113 25.12 33.43 -14.53
C GLU A 113 24.59 32.00 -14.44
N ALA A 114 25.17 31.21 -13.54
CA ALA A 114 24.71 29.85 -13.29
C ALA A 114 23.36 29.86 -12.54
N GLY A 115 22.32 29.26 -13.10
CA GLY A 115 20.98 29.35 -12.53
C GLY A 115 19.90 28.61 -13.31
N TRP A 116 18.65 28.81 -12.88
CA TRP A 116 17.47 28.21 -13.50
C TRP A 116 16.94 29.13 -14.60
N TYR A 117 16.82 28.60 -15.82
CA TYR A 117 16.29 29.31 -16.97
C TYR A 117 14.99 28.68 -17.45
N HIS A 118 13.98 29.52 -17.64
CA HIS A 118 12.61 29.10 -17.93
C HIS A 118 12.35 28.99 -19.44
N PHE A 119 11.88 27.82 -19.88
CA PHE A 119 11.41 27.55 -21.23
C PHE A 119 9.88 27.42 -21.22
N ALA A 120 9.19 28.50 -21.62
CA ALA A 120 7.73 28.58 -21.61
C ALA A 120 7.11 28.12 -22.94
N PHE A 121 5.96 27.45 -22.86
CA PHE A 121 5.10 27.12 -24.00
C PHE A 121 3.62 27.15 -23.59
N ALA A 122 2.72 26.88 -24.54
CA ALA A 122 1.28 26.85 -24.27
C ALA A 122 0.92 25.70 -23.30
N PRO A 123 0.09 25.93 -22.26
CA PRO A 123 -0.29 24.88 -21.33
C PRO A 123 -0.90 23.66 -22.03
N LEU A 124 -0.46 22.47 -21.66
CA LEU A 124 -0.94 21.18 -22.15
C LEU A 124 -1.99 20.60 -21.20
N PRO A 125 -3.30 20.68 -21.50
CA PRO A 125 -4.35 20.30 -20.53
C PRO A 125 -4.37 18.80 -20.21
N ASP A 126 -3.95 17.96 -21.16
CA ASP A 126 -3.96 16.51 -20.98
C ASP A 126 -2.61 15.96 -20.49
N SER A 127 -1.77 16.77 -19.83
CA SER A 127 -0.42 16.35 -19.46
C SER A 127 -0.34 15.35 -18.29
N HIS A 128 -1.43 15.14 -17.55
CA HIS A 128 -1.41 14.31 -16.35
C HIS A 128 -0.95 12.87 -16.63
N ASN A 129 0.08 12.43 -15.91
CA ASN A 129 0.73 11.13 -16.00
C ASN A 129 1.06 10.75 -17.44
N ARG A 130 1.48 11.72 -18.27
CA ARG A 130 2.02 11.47 -19.60
C ARG A 130 3.53 11.57 -19.60
N ASP A 131 4.14 10.72 -20.42
CA ASP A 131 5.57 10.70 -20.64
C ASP A 131 5.91 11.71 -21.73
N TYR A 132 7.08 12.34 -21.60
CA TYR A 132 7.59 13.34 -22.51
C TYR A 132 9.09 13.17 -22.71
N TYR A 133 9.56 13.71 -23.81
CA TYR A 133 10.97 13.92 -24.11
C TYR A 133 11.21 15.41 -24.40
N ALA A 134 12.09 16.04 -23.63
CA ALA A 134 12.52 17.41 -23.83
C ALA A 134 13.92 17.41 -24.46
N GLN A 135 14.03 17.90 -25.69
CA GLN A 135 15.29 18.02 -26.42
C GLN A 135 15.75 19.48 -26.45
N LEU A 136 16.94 19.75 -25.91
CA LEU A 136 17.61 21.03 -25.92
C LEU A 136 18.73 21.04 -26.98
N THR A 137 18.73 22.07 -27.82
CA THR A 137 19.71 22.28 -28.90
C THR A 137 20.21 23.71 -28.88
N LEU A 138 21.46 23.92 -29.31
CA LEU A 138 22.02 25.27 -29.52
C LEU A 138 22.11 25.54 -31.02
N ASN A 139 21.32 26.52 -31.48
CA ASN A 139 21.32 26.97 -32.87
C ASN A 139 22.18 28.23 -32.99
N GLY A 140 23.35 28.12 -33.63
CA GLY A 140 24.33 29.21 -33.79
C GLY A 140 25.52 29.09 -32.83
N SER A 141 26.36 30.14 -32.78
CA SER A 141 27.64 30.11 -32.06
C SER A 141 27.50 30.25 -30.54
N GLY A 142 28.42 29.62 -29.82
CA GLY A 142 28.56 29.69 -28.36
C GLY A 142 28.58 28.32 -27.70
N GLN A 143 28.69 28.30 -26.37
CA GLN A 143 28.59 27.08 -25.56
C GLN A 143 27.94 27.39 -24.22
N VAL A 144 27.17 26.44 -23.69
CA VAL A 144 26.55 26.53 -22.37
C VAL A 144 26.74 25.22 -21.62
N ALA A 145 26.93 25.28 -20.31
CA ALA A 145 26.92 24.10 -19.46
C ALA A 145 25.49 23.81 -19.02
N VAL A 146 25.05 22.55 -19.17
CA VAL A 146 23.75 22.05 -18.72
C VAL A 146 23.99 21.23 -17.46
N GLY A 147 23.31 21.60 -16.37
CA GLY A 147 23.42 20.90 -15.09
C GLY A 147 22.89 19.49 -15.20
N GLY A 148 23.54 18.55 -14.50
CA GLY A 148 23.10 17.17 -14.46
C GLY A 148 23.40 16.49 -13.14
N ALA A 149 22.97 15.24 -13.01
CA ALA A 149 23.20 14.38 -11.85
C ALA A 149 23.27 12.90 -12.26
N ALA A 150 23.59 12.03 -11.31
CA ALA A 150 23.61 10.59 -11.50
C ALA A 150 22.23 10.02 -11.89
N GLY A 151 22.21 8.90 -12.62
CA GLY A 151 20.99 8.32 -13.19
C GLY A 151 19.90 7.99 -12.16
N GLU A 152 20.24 7.61 -10.92
CA GLU A 152 19.28 7.27 -9.87
C GLU A 152 18.55 8.45 -9.24
N SER A 153 18.98 9.67 -9.56
CA SER A 153 18.39 10.89 -9.01
C SER A 153 16.97 11.18 -9.54
N TYR A 154 16.60 10.58 -10.68
CA TYR A 154 15.24 10.59 -11.22
C TYR A 154 14.89 9.23 -11.83
N LEU A 155 13.77 8.64 -11.40
CA LEU A 155 13.44 7.25 -11.73
C LEU A 155 12.47 7.09 -12.90
N HIS A 156 11.94 8.18 -13.44
CA HIS A 156 10.90 8.14 -14.47
C HIS A 156 11.42 8.54 -15.87
N GLY A 157 12.74 8.52 -16.06
CA GLY A 157 13.39 8.79 -17.33
C GLY A 157 14.92 8.84 -17.21
N ALA A 158 15.59 9.35 -18.23
CA ALA A 158 17.04 9.48 -18.32
C ALA A 158 17.44 10.68 -19.18
N ARG A 159 18.70 11.09 -19.03
CA ARG A 159 19.37 12.00 -19.97
C ARG A 159 19.71 11.28 -21.27
N TYR A 160 19.68 12.03 -22.36
CA TYR A 160 20.15 11.62 -23.68
C TYR A 160 21.20 12.60 -24.19
N ILE A 161 22.23 12.10 -24.87
CA ILE A 161 23.19 12.90 -25.64
C ILE A 161 23.20 12.38 -27.07
N ASP A 162 22.97 13.28 -28.04
CA ASP A 162 22.94 12.95 -29.46
C ASP A 162 21.99 11.78 -29.79
N GLY A 163 20.85 11.76 -29.09
CA GLY A 163 19.81 10.74 -29.23
C GLY A 163 20.10 9.41 -28.53
N GLN A 164 21.25 9.25 -27.87
CA GLN A 164 21.60 8.05 -27.10
C GLN A 164 21.31 8.24 -25.61
N PRO A 165 20.62 7.29 -24.95
CA PRO A 165 20.39 7.36 -23.52
C PRO A 165 21.68 7.17 -22.71
N GLU A 166 21.74 7.82 -21.54
CA GLU A 166 22.86 7.74 -20.60
C GLU A 166 22.39 7.42 -19.17
N ASP A 167 23.30 6.90 -18.35
CA ASP A 167 23.09 6.67 -16.92
C ASP A 167 23.21 7.97 -16.09
N ALA A 168 22.47 9.00 -16.49
CA ALA A 168 22.51 10.34 -15.91
C ALA A 168 21.15 11.04 -16.06
N GLN A 169 21.01 12.19 -15.42
CA GLN A 169 19.83 13.05 -15.50
C GLN A 169 20.26 14.50 -15.78
N ILE A 170 19.40 15.27 -16.45
CA ILE A 170 19.50 16.74 -16.48
C ILE A 170 18.90 17.30 -15.18
N SER A 171 19.38 18.46 -14.72
CA SER A 171 18.77 19.20 -13.63
C SER A 171 17.59 20.03 -14.16
N PHE A 172 16.35 19.60 -13.88
CA PHE A 172 15.14 20.22 -14.41
C PHE A 172 14.00 20.37 -13.37
N ARG A 173 13.07 21.29 -13.65
CA ARG A 173 11.81 21.46 -12.91
C ARG A 173 10.66 21.62 -13.89
N LEU A 174 9.53 20.99 -13.60
CA LEU A 174 8.31 21.19 -14.38
C LEU A 174 7.50 22.36 -13.83
N VAL A 175 6.94 23.14 -14.75
CA VAL A 175 6.07 24.27 -14.44
C VAL A 175 4.67 23.98 -14.97
N PHE A 176 3.68 24.08 -14.07
CA PHE A 176 2.28 23.80 -14.37
C PHE A 176 1.41 25.05 -14.26
N ASP A 177 0.35 25.10 -15.05
CA ASP A 177 -0.70 26.11 -14.91
C ASP A 177 -1.49 25.80 -13.63
N SER A 178 -1.43 26.74 -12.68
CA SER A 178 -2.08 26.54 -11.38
C SER A 178 -3.59 26.26 -11.50
N THR A 179 -4.28 26.86 -12.47
CA THR A 179 -5.73 26.67 -12.65
C THR A 179 -6.03 25.28 -13.20
N GLN A 180 -5.28 24.82 -14.19
CA GLN A 180 -5.43 23.48 -14.77
C GLN A 180 -5.01 22.38 -13.79
N GLN A 181 -3.94 22.59 -13.02
CA GLN A 181 -3.55 21.68 -11.95
C GLN A 181 -4.66 21.56 -10.89
N TRP A 182 -5.25 22.69 -10.48
CA TRP A 182 -6.41 22.72 -9.59
C TRP A 182 -7.60 21.94 -10.15
N LEU A 183 -7.92 22.18 -11.42
CA LEU A 183 -9.03 21.53 -12.10
C LEU A 183 -8.82 20.02 -12.28
N ASP A 184 -7.59 19.58 -12.51
CA ASP A 184 -7.21 18.17 -12.63
C ASP A 184 -7.40 17.41 -11.31
N VAL A 185 -6.90 17.96 -10.19
CA VAL A 185 -7.14 17.37 -8.86
C VAL A 185 -8.63 17.28 -8.56
N LEU A 186 -9.39 18.35 -8.85
CA LEU A 186 -10.84 18.37 -8.65
C LEU A 186 -11.53 17.32 -9.54
N THR A 187 -11.17 17.26 -10.81
CA THR A 187 -11.76 16.31 -11.78
C THR A 187 -11.47 14.88 -11.36
N ARG A 188 -10.24 14.56 -10.96
CA ARG A 188 -9.88 13.22 -10.46
C ARG A 188 -10.59 12.86 -9.17
N SER A 189 -10.77 13.82 -8.27
CA SER A 189 -11.52 13.57 -7.03
C SER A 189 -12.96 13.10 -7.30
N VAL A 190 -13.56 13.55 -8.40
CA VAL A 190 -14.94 13.21 -8.80
C VAL A 190 -14.98 11.99 -9.72
N VAL A 191 -14.10 11.91 -10.72
CA VAL A 191 -14.17 10.91 -11.79
C VAL A 191 -13.45 9.61 -11.44
N VAL A 192 -12.39 9.68 -10.62
CA VAL A 192 -11.58 8.51 -10.27
C VAL A 192 -11.82 8.12 -8.81
N TRP A 193 -11.61 9.06 -7.89
CA TRP A 193 -11.60 8.77 -6.46
C TRP A 193 -12.98 8.48 -5.89
N LEU A 194 -14.00 9.26 -6.26
CA LEU A 194 -15.35 9.04 -5.78
C LEU A 194 -15.89 7.66 -6.21
N PRO A 195 -15.81 7.23 -7.49
CA PRO A 195 -16.16 5.86 -7.88
C PRO A 195 -15.38 4.80 -7.12
N LEU A 196 -14.07 4.96 -6.92
CA LEU A 196 -13.27 4.04 -6.13
C LEU A 196 -13.76 3.94 -4.67
N ILE A 197 -14.08 5.05 -4.03
CA ILE A 197 -14.64 5.08 -2.66
C ILE A 197 -16.03 4.42 -2.63
N LEU A 198 -16.87 4.62 -3.65
CA LEU A 198 -18.18 3.99 -3.74
C LEU A 198 -18.07 2.47 -3.96
N MET A 199 -17.15 2.03 -4.83
CA MET A 199 -16.81 0.61 -5.02
C MET A 199 -16.30 0.00 -3.71
N ALA A 200 -15.40 0.69 -3.00
CA ALA A 200 -14.91 0.26 -1.69
C ALA A 200 -16.02 0.19 -0.64
N ALA A 201 -16.97 1.12 -0.63
CA ALA A 201 -18.11 1.06 0.28
C ALA A 201 -19.03 -0.13 -0.04
N LEU A 202 -19.28 -0.39 -1.33
CA LEU A 202 -20.08 -1.50 -1.80
C LEU A 202 -19.47 -2.86 -1.42
N LEU A 203 -18.15 -3.00 -1.58
CA LEU A 203 -17.40 -4.22 -1.27
C LEU A 203 -17.16 -4.37 0.24
N TYR A 204 -16.62 -3.33 0.86
CA TYR A 204 -16.01 -3.45 2.18
C TYR A 204 -16.87 -2.90 3.32
N LEU A 205 -18.06 -2.33 3.06
CA LEU A 205 -18.96 -1.87 4.12
C LEU A 205 -20.36 -2.50 4.04
N VAL A 206 -20.95 -2.60 2.85
CA VAL A 206 -22.36 -3.03 2.70
C VAL A 206 -22.63 -4.42 3.28
N PRO A 207 -21.86 -5.48 2.96
CA PRO A 207 -22.17 -6.83 3.46
C PRO A 207 -22.10 -6.91 4.99
N GLY A 208 -21.05 -6.34 5.59
CA GLY A 208 -20.89 -6.28 7.04
C GLY A 208 -21.95 -5.40 7.71
N TRP A 209 -22.38 -4.31 7.08
CA TRP A 209 -23.47 -3.49 7.59
C TRP A 209 -24.80 -4.25 7.57
N ALA A 210 -25.10 -4.98 6.50
CA ALA A 210 -26.27 -5.85 6.44
C ALA A 210 -26.26 -6.89 7.57
N LEU A 211 -25.11 -7.57 7.80
CA LEU A 211 -24.96 -8.51 8.91
C LEU A 211 -25.22 -7.84 10.27
N LEU A 212 -24.67 -6.66 10.51
CA LEU A 212 -24.92 -5.91 11.74
C LEU A 212 -26.41 -5.57 11.88
N VAL A 213 -27.06 -5.10 10.83
CA VAL A 213 -28.48 -4.72 10.88
C VAL A 213 -29.37 -5.90 11.29
N TRP A 214 -29.11 -7.08 10.76
CA TRP A 214 -29.96 -8.25 10.99
C TRP A 214 -29.59 -9.08 12.22
N LEU A 215 -28.31 -9.13 12.59
CA LEU A 215 -27.84 -9.92 13.73
C LEU A 215 -27.65 -9.10 15.00
N TRP A 216 -27.65 -7.76 14.95
CA TRP A 216 -27.45 -6.97 16.17
C TRP A 216 -28.59 -7.22 17.18
N PRO A 217 -28.27 -7.67 18.41
CA PRO A 217 -29.27 -8.20 19.33
C PRO A 217 -30.09 -7.13 20.07
N THR A 218 -29.68 -5.85 20.07
CA THR A 218 -30.36 -4.77 20.80
C THR A 218 -31.17 -3.85 19.90
N ALA A 219 -32.31 -3.35 20.40
CA ALA A 219 -33.12 -2.34 19.70
C ALA A 219 -32.38 -1.00 19.51
N ARG A 220 -31.54 -0.62 20.49
CA ARG A 220 -30.67 0.56 20.39
C ARG A 220 -29.36 0.17 19.71
N ARG A 221 -29.15 0.69 18.50
CA ARG A 221 -27.98 0.41 17.68
C ARG A 221 -26.82 1.36 18.00
N PRO A 222 -25.57 0.94 17.72
CA PRO A 222 -24.41 1.82 17.81
C PRO A 222 -24.56 3.02 16.87
N GLY A 223 -23.80 4.08 17.14
CA GLY A 223 -23.73 5.23 16.23
C GLY A 223 -23.12 4.86 14.88
N TRP A 224 -23.29 5.72 13.88
CA TRP A 224 -22.75 5.50 12.54
C TRP A 224 -21.23 5.23 12.51
N PRO A 225 -20.34 5.89 13.31
CA PRO A 225 -18.90 5.63 13.23
C PRO A 225 -18.54 4.21 13.67
N THR A 226 -19.16 3.78 14.77
CA THR A 226 -19.01 2.42 15.30
C THR A 226 -19.59 1.39 14.31
N THR A 227 -20.72 1.69 13.69
CA THR A 227 -21.35 0.78 12.72
C THR A 227 -20.45 0.58 11.51
N LEU A 228 -19.92 1.66 10.91
CA LEU A 228 -19.05 1.55 9.74
C LEU A 228 -17.72 0.87 10.07
N GLY A 229 -17.11 1.16 11.22
CA GLY A 229 -15.87 0.49 11.64
C GLY A 229 -16.05 -1.03 11.84
N LEU A 230 -17.16 -1.45 12.43
CA LEU A 230 -17.49 -2.89 12.56
C LEU A 230 -17.84 -3.52 11.21
N ALA A 231 -18.56 -2.79 10.35
CA ALA A 231 -18.95 -3.26 9.03
C ALA A 231 -17.73 -3.50 8.12
N ALA A 232 -16.68 -2.68 8.25
CA ALA A 232 -15.41 -2.86 7.55
C ALA A 232 -14.79 -4.23 7.85
N GLY A 233 -14.58 -4.54 9.13
CA GLY A 233 -14.02 -5.81 9.55
C GLY A 233 -14.88 -7.02 9.19
N LEU A 234 -16.20 -6.92 9.33
CA LEU A 234 -17.14 -7.99 8.98
C LEU A 234 -17.20 -8.26 7.48
N SER A 235 -17.15 -7.22 6.64
CA SER A 235 -17.19 -7.40 5.18
C SER A 235 -15.93 -8.11 4.69
N LEU A 236 -14.75 -7.68 5.14
CA LEU A 236 -13.49 -8.34 4.75
C LEU A 236 -13.43 -9.79 5.23
N ALA A 237 -13.87 -10.05 6.47
CA ALA A 237 -13.96 -11.41 7.00
C ALA A 237 -14.91 -12.30 6.17
N LEU A 238 -16.04 -11.76 5.75
CA LEU A 238 -17.03 -12.48 4.95
C LEU A 238 -16.47 -12.90 3.58
N HIS A 239 -15.76 -12.02 2.87
CA HIS A 239 -15.22 -12.35 1.54
C HIS A 239 -14.20 -13.50 1.60
N ALA A 240 -13.28 -13.46 2.58
CA ALA A 240 -12.30 -14.54 2.77
C ALA A 240 -12.98 -15.89 3.07
N LEU A 241 -14.01 -15.88 3.91
CA LEU A 241 -14.77 -17.08 4.26
C LEU A 241 -15.59 -17.60 3.07
N LEU A 242 -16.19 -16.72 2.28
CA LEU A 242 -16.97 -17.14 1.11
C LEU A 242 -16.07 -17.93 0.15
N LEU A 243 -14.90 -17.40 -0.23
CA LEU A 243 -13.97 -18.07 -1.13
C LEU A 243 -13.49 -19.43 -0.57
N LEU A 244 -13.19 -19.51 0.73
CA LEU A 244 -12.76 -20.76 1.34
C LEU A 244 -13.85 -21.85 1.25
N TRP A 245 -15.08 -21.49 1.60
CA TRP A 245 -16.15 -22.47 1.74
C TRP A 245 -16.75 -22.89 0.39
N THR A 246 -16.75 -22.01 -0.61
CA THR A 246 -17.16 -22.39 -1.96
C THR A 246 -16.08 -23.21 -2.66
N ASP A 247 -14.80 -22.92 -2.42
CA ASP A 247 -13.69 -23.73 -2.93
C ASP A 247 -13.73 -25.17 -2.40
N LEU A 248 -14.05 -25.36 -1.12
CA LEU A 248 -14.23 -26.69 -0.51
C LEU A 248 -15.25 -27.57 -1.27
N VAL A 249 -16.26 -26.95 -1.90
CA VAL A 249 -17.28 -27.65 -2.70
C VAL A 249 -17.06 -27.52 -4.21
N GLY A 250 -15.89 -27.04 -4.64
CA GLY A 250 -15.49 -26.91 -6.04
C GLY A 250 -16.22 -25.80 -6.81
N VAL A 251 -16.73 -24.78 -6.12
CA VAL A 251 -17.48 -23.68 -6.73
C VAL A 251 -16.60 -22.44 -6.82
N HIS A 252 -16.32 -21.99 -8.04
CA HIS A 252 -15.52 -20.79 -8.34
C HIS A 252 -16.40 -19.73 -9.01
N LEU A 253 -16.94 -18.81 -8.20
CA LEU A 253 -17.98 -17.85 -8.62
C LEU A 253 -17.44 -16.63 -9.39
N GLY A 254 -16.13 -16.40 -9.39
CA GLY A 254 -15.51 -15.23 -10.01
C GLY A 254 -16.12 -13.92 -9.52
N SER A 255 -16.54 -13.05 -10.45
CA SER A 255 -17.13 -11.74 -10.13
C SER A 255 -18.41 -11.83 -9.29
N LEU A 256 -19.10 -12.97 -9.24
CA LEU A 256 -20.27 -13.14 -8.38
C LEU A 256 -19.94 -13.12 -6.88
N TYR A 257 -18.68 -13.35 -6.48
CA TYR A 257 -18.24 -13.13 -5.08
C TYR A 257 -18.35 -11.68 -4.63
N VAL A 258 -18.39 -10.74 -5.58
CA VAL A 258 -18.62 -9.31 -5.31
C VAL A 258 -20.11 -9.01 -5.38
N TRP A 259 -20.75 -9.39 -6.47
CA TRP A 259 -22.13 -8.98 -6.72
C TRP A 259 -23.11 -9.61 -5.74
N LEU A 260 -22.96 -10.89 -5.38
CA LEU A 260 -23.91 -11.55 -4.48
C LEU A 260 -23.92 -10.92 -3.08
N PRO A 261 -22.80 -10.80 -2.34
CA PRO A 261 -22.82 -10.21 -0.99
C PRO A 261 -23.24 -8.74 -1.01
N SER A 262 -22.81 -7.97 -2.01
CA SER A 262 -23.15 -6.56 -2.11
C SER A 262 -24.61 -6.32 -2.46
N VAL A 263 -25.17 -7.01 -3.47
CA VAL A 263 -26.58 -6.86 -3.86
C VAL A 263 -27.51 -7.39 -2.78
N LEU A 264 -27.24 -8.59 -2.25
CA LEU A 264 -28.02 -9.14 -1.13
C LEU A 264 -27.93 -8.25 0.10
N GLY A 265 -26.76 -7.68 0.37
CA GLY A 265 -26.56 -6.70 1.44
C GLY A 265 -27.41 -5.44 1.24
N LEU A 266 -27.41 -4.85 0.05
CA LEU A 266 -28.25 -3.70 -0.28
C LEU A 266 -29.75 -4.02 -0.15
N LEU A 267 -30.20 -5.15 -0.69
CA LEU A 267 -31.59 -5.60 -0.57
C LEU A 267 -31.98 -5.80 0.90
N ALA A 268 -31.11 -6.42 1.69
CA ALA A 268 -31.32 -6.63 3.13
C ALA A 268 -31.39 -5.29 3.89
N LEU A 269 -30.61 -4.28 3.50
CA LEU A 269 -30.65 -2.93 4.07
C LEU A 269 -31.93 -2.18 3.65
N VAL A 270 -32.35 -2.28 2.38
CA VAL A 270 -33.59 -1.66 1.87
C VAL A 270 -34.81 -2.30 2.52
N TRP A 271 -34.86 -3.63 2.58
CA TRP A 271 -35.93 -4.37 3.25
C TRP A 271 -36.02 -3.98 4.73
N TRP A 272 -34.88 -3.94 5.42
CA TRP A 272 -34.83 -3.49 6.80
C TRP A 272 -35.35 -2.05 6.94
N TYR A 273 -34.90 -1.14 6.09
CA TYR A 273 -35.33 0.25 6.07
C TYR A 273 -36.84 0.32 5.89
N GLN A 274 -37.42 -0.36 4.90
CA GLN A 274 -38.86 -0.42 4.66
C GLN A 274 -39.64 -0.95 5.87
N LEU A 275 -39.21 -2.05 6.49
CA LEU A 275 -39.84 -2.61 7.70
C LEU A 275 -39.82 -1.63 8.88
N TRP A 276 -38.69 -0.95 9.10
CA TRP A 276 -38.52 -0.02 10.22
C TRP A 276 -39.31 1.28 10.01
N GLN A 277 -39.45 1.65 8.75
CA GLN A 277 -40.02 2.90 8.33
C GLN A 277 -41.56 2.95 8.28
N VAL A 278 -42.26 1.83 8.46
CA VAL A 278 -43.74 1.83 8.63
C VAL A 278 -44.14 2.37 10.02
N ARG A 279 -43.22 2.44 11.00
CA ARG A 279 -43.55 2.84 12.38
C ARG A 279 -43.09 4.25 12.82
N GLN A 280 -42.14 4.92 12.15
CA GLN A 280 -41.53 6.18 12.68
C GLN A 280 -41.33 7.34 11.68
N ARG A 281 -41.71 7.21 10.40
CA ARG A 281 -41.26 8.11 9.32
C ARG A 281 -41.72 9.58 9.37
N LEU A 282 -42.75 9.95 10.11
CA LEU A 282 -43.21 11.36 10.14
C LEU A 282 -42.61 12.20 11.29
N ALA A 283 -42.11 11.57 12.35
CA ALA A 283 -41.56 12.28 13.50
C ALA A 283 -40.06 12.57 13.38
N ASP A 284 -39.28 11.63 12.85
CA ASP A 284 -37.81 11.72 12.87
C ASP A 284 -37.22 12.54 11.72
N ALA A 285 -37.86 12.59 10.55
CA ALA A 285 -37.39 13.40 9.43
C ALA A 285 -37.49 14.91 9.73
N TRP A 286 -38.54 15.33 10.45
CA TRP A 286 -38.71 16.71 10.90
C TRP A 286 -37.77 17.07 12.06
N ASN A 287 -37.48 16.11 12.96
CA ASN A 287 -36.55 16.28 14.08
C ASN A 287 -35.07 16.21 13.66
N TRP A 288 -34.70 15.45 12.62
CA TRP A 288 -33.33 15.36 12.09
C TRP A 288 -32.90 16.65 11.37
N LEU A 289 -33.82 17.29 10.65
CA LEU A 289 -33.63 18.63 10.06
C LEU A 289 -33.56 19.75 11.12
N GLN A 290 -34.05 19.52 12.34
CA GLN A 290 -33.99 20.47 13.48
C GLN A 290 -32.96 20.11 14.56
N ALA A 291 -32.31 18.94 14.49
CA ALA A 291 -31.33 18.51 15.48
C ALA A 291 -30.06 19.37 15.35
N GLN A 292 -29.64 19.94 16.49
CA GLN A 292 -28.42 20.73 16.69
C GLN A 292 -27.20 20.19 15.89
N PRO A 293 -26.31 21.06 15.39
CA PRO A 293 -25.10 20.61 14.68
C PRO A 293 -24.27 19.70 15.60
N ARG A 294 -24.16 18.42 15.22
CA ARG A 294 -23.24 17.47 15.85
C ARG A 294 -21.85 17.70 15.29
N TRP A 295 -21.17 18.74 15.78
CA TRP A 295 -19.83 19.14 15.34
C TRP A 295 -18.82 17.99 15.27
N ALA A 296 -18.92 17.01 16.18
CA ALA A 296 -18.10 15.81 16.14
C ALA A 296 -18.34 14.94 14.89
N ASP A 297 -19.58 14.84 14.40
CA ASP A 297 -19.87 14.10 13.15
C ASP A 297 -19.29 14.82 11.94
N LEU A 298 -19.44 16.15 11.88
CA LEU A 298 -18.86 16.95 10.80
C LEU A 298 -17.33 16.86 10.81
N ALA A 299 -16.70 17.04 11.97
CA ALA A 299 -15.25 16.89 12.12
C ALA A 299 -14.77 15.51 11.69
N LEU A 300 -15.47 14.45 12.12
CA LEU A 300 -15.13 13.08 11.74
C LEU A 300 -15.25 12.86 10.23
N LEU A 301 -16.33 13.33 9.59
CA LEU A 301 -16.52 13.21 8.14
C LEU A 301 -15.43 13.93 7.36
N LEU A 302 -15.10 15.18 7.75
CA LEU A 302 -14.06 15.96 7.07
C LEU A 302 -12.68 15.33 7.24
N LEU A 303 -12.33 14.88 8.45
CA LEU A 303 -11.04 14.21 8.70
C LEU A 303 -10.94 12.86 7.98
N LEU A 304 -12.03 12.09 7.90
CA LEU A 304 -12.06 10.86 7.09
C LEU A 304 -11.91 11.18 5.59
N ALA A 305 -12.63 12.17 5.08
CA ALA A 305 -12.50 12.60 3.69
C ALA A 305 -11.06 13.01 3.35
N MET A 306 -10.42 13.77 4.24
CA MET A 306 -9.01 14.14 4.13
C MET A 306 -8.09 12.90 4.16
N THR A 307 -8.31 12.00 5.12
CA THR A 307 -7.56 10.75 5.28
C THR A 307 -7.56 9.92 3.99
N PHE A 308 -8.72 9.74 3.36
CA PHE A 308 -8.84 9.04 2.08
C PHE A 308 -8.25 9.84 0.92
N ALA A 309 -8.52 11.14 0.80
CA ALA A 309 -8.03 11.97 -0.30
C ALA A 309 -6.49 11.95 -0.39
N ILE A 310 -5.79 12.07 0.74
CA ILE A 310 -4.33 12.03 0.79
C ILE A 310 -3.79 10.67 0.32
N ARG A 311 -4.40 9.57 0.75
CA ARG A 311 -3.98 8.20 0.37
C ARG A 311 -4.15 7.98 -1.14
N LEU A 312 -5.24 8.48 -1.71
CA LEU A 312 -5.51 8.37 -3.15
C LEU A 312 -4.61 9.31 -3.97
N LEU A 313 -4.26 10.48 -3.43
CA LEU A 313 -3.33 11.42 -4.05
C LEU A 313 -1.91 10.85 -4.14
N ILE A 314 -1.41 10.24 -3.05
CA ILE A 314 -0.05 9.67 -2.98
C ILE A 314 0.19 8.58 -4.02
N VAL A 315 -0.82 7.75 -4.31
CA VAL A 315 -0.68 6.62 -5.25
C VAL A 315 -1.18 6.94 -6.66
N GLY A 316 -1.76 8.12 -6.89
CA GLY A 316 -2.43 8.46 -8.15
C GLY A 316 -1.52 8.47 -9.38
N SER A 317 -0.21 8.51 -9.19
CA SER A 317 0.81 8.45 -10.24
C SER A 317 1.59 7.13 -10.31
N LEU A 318 1.31 6.17 -9.43
CA LEU A 318 2.03 4.89 -9.41
C LEU A 318 1.37 3.89 -10.36
N ASP A 319 2.16 3.32 -11.28
CA ASP A 319 1.70 2.30 -12.22
C ASP A 319 1.71 0.87 -11.63
N VAL A 320 2.52 0.65 -10.59
CA VAL A 320 2.61 -0.61 -9.85
C VAL A 320 2.78 -0.33 -8.35
N PRO A 321 2.34 -1.24 -7.46
CA PRO A 321 2.54 -1.08 -6.04
C PRO A 321 4.02 -1.27 -5.64
N LEU A 322 4.42 -0.58 -4.58
CA LEU A 322 5.82 -0.48 -4.16
C LEU A 322 6.31 -1.73 -3.42
N TRP A 323 7.62 -1.96 -3.49
CA TRP A 323 8.37 -3.03 -2.83
C TRP A 323 8.05 -4.47 -3.27
N GLY A 324 8.87 -5.41 -2.77
CA GLY A 324 8.84 -6.82 -3.18
C GLY A 324 7.61 -7.59 -2.70
N ASP A 325 7.08 -7.27 -1.50
CA ASP A 325 5.87 -7.91 -0.98
C ASP A 325 4.68 -7.69 -1.93
N SER A 326 4.59 -6.50 -2.52
CA SER A 326 3.48 -6.14 -3.42
C SER A 326 3.48 -6.93 -4.73
N TYR A 327 4.64 -7.35 -5.24
CA TYR A 327 4.72 -8.23 -6.41
C TYR A 327 3.99 -9.55 -6.16
N HIS A 328 4.32 -10.18 -5.03
CA HIS A 328 3.68 -11.41 -4.60
C HIS A 328 2.17 -11.22 -4.36
N HIS A 329 1.76 -10.11 -3.76
CA HIS A 329 0.34 -9.80 -3.55
C HIS A 329 -0.43 -9.60 -4.87
N ALA A 330 0.17 -8.92 -5.84
CA ALA A 330 -0.42 -8.75 -7.16
C ALA A 330 -0.54 -10.10 -7.89
N MET A 331 0.45 -10.99 -7.75
CA MET A 331 0.39 -12.33 -8.35
C MET A 331 -0.71 -13.20 -7.77
N ILE A 332 -0.84 -13.29 -6.44
CA ILE A 332 -1.96 -14.04 -5.83
C ILE A 332 -3.29 -13.45 -6.29
N THR A 333 -3.41 -12.12 -6.33
CA THR A 333 -4.63 -11.45 -6.80
C THR A 333 -4.96 -11.85 -8.24
N GLN A 334 -3.95 -11.86 -9.12
CA GLN A 334 -4.11 -12.28 -10.51
C GLN A 334 -4.52 -13.75 -10.64
N LEU A 335 -3.94 -14.64 -9.82
CA LEU A 335 -4.28 -16.06 -9.80
C LEU A 335 -5.70 -16.31 -9.28
N LEU A 336 -6.15 -15.60 -8.23
CA LEU A 336 -7.53 -15.67 -7.76
C LEU A 336 -8.52 -15.26 -8.86
N VAL A 337 -8.19 -14.21 -9.61
CA VAL A 337 -9.03 -13.73 -10.71
C VAL A 337 -9.04 -14.71 -11.88
N HIS A 338 -7.89 -15.26 -12.25
CA HIS A 338 -7.75 -16.23 -13.33
C HIS A 338 -8.55 -17.52 -13.06
N HIS A 339 -8.52 -18.02 -11.82
CA HIS A 339 -9.25 -19.23 -11.42
C HIS A 339 -10.69 -18.93 -10.98
N GLY A 340 -11.09 -17.66 -10.90
CA GLY A 340 -12.41 -17.28 -10.39
C GLY A 340 -12.66 -17.67 -8.94
N GLY A 341 -11.62 -17.88 -8.13
CA GLY A 341 -11.68 -18.49 -6.80
C GLY A 341 -10.29 -18.82 -6.26
N MET A 342 -10.22 -19.68 -5.25
CA MET A 342 -8.94 -20.21 -4.75
C MET A 342 -8.26 -21.07 -5.83
N PHE A 343 -6.95 -21.29 -5.68
CA PHE A 343 -6.12 -22.03 -6.63
C PHE A 343 -5.04 -22.81 -5.91
N ASP A 344 -4.53 -23.86 -6.56
CA ASP A 344 -3.38 -24.64 -6.08
C ASP A 344 -2.13 -24.43 -6.93
N SER A 345 -2.31 -24.19 -8.23
CA SER A 345 -1.20 -23.99 -9.18
C SER A 345 -0.96 -22.51 -9.43
N TRP A 346 0.32 -22.12 -9.45
CA TRP A 346 0.76 -20.77 -9.75
C TRP A 346 1.08 -20.53 -11.23
N GLN A 347 0.87 -21.54 -12.07
CA GLN A 347 1.07 -21.42 -13.52
C GLN A 347 0.08 -20.39 -14.13
N PRO A 348 0.47 -19.65 -15.18
CA PRO A 348 1.78 -19.69 -15.86
C PRO A 348 2.87 -18.83 -15.20
N TYR A 349 2.62 -18.22 -14.03
CA TYR A 349 3.52 -17.21 -13.45
C TYR A 349 4.68 -17.80 -12.65
N ALA A 350 4.48 -18.96 -12.02
CA ALA A 350 5.51 -19.68 -11.28
C ALA A 350 5.20 -21.18 -11.21
N GLU A 351 6.23 -21.99 -11.07
CA GLU A 351 6.11 -23.45 -10.98
C GLU A 351 5.82 -23.92 -9.54
N LEU A 352 4.96 -23.21 -8.83
CA LEU A 352 4.56 -23.59 -7.47
C LEU A 352 3.26 -24.41 -7.52
N THR A 353 3.19 -25.44 -6.68
CA THR A 353 2.13 -26.46 -6.69
C THR A 353 1.26 -26.46 -5.44
N THR A 354 1.52 -25.56 -4.49
CA THR A 354 0.69 -25.37 -3.29
C THR A 354 0.35 -23.90 -3.08
N PHE A 355 -0.75 -23.67 -2.38
CA PHE A 355 -1.13 -22.36 -1.89
C PHE A 355 -1.48 -22.40 -0.40
N THR A 356 -0.55 -21.97 0.45
CA THR A 356 -0.68 -22.01 1.91
C THR A 356 -0.53 -20.63 2.57
N TYR A 357 -0.27 -19.59 1.78
CA TYR A 357 -0.21 -18.20 2.21
C TYR A 357 -1.60 -17.63 2.56
N HIS A 358 -1.71 -16.85 3.64
CA HIS A 358 -2.99 -16.22 4.03
C HIS A 358 -3.52 -15.29 2.93
N PHE A 359 -4.81 -15.35 2.62
CA PHE A 359 -5.32 -14.78 1.37
C PHE A 359 -6.40 -13.71 1.54
N GLY A 360 -6.79 -13.35 2.77
CA GLY A 360 -7.87 -12.39 3.02
C GLY A 360 -7.69 -11.03 2.32
N PHE A 361 -6.49 -10.46 2.27
CA PHE A 361 -6.22 -9.23 1.50
C PHE A 361 -6.41 -9.43 0.00
N HIS A 362 -5.93 -10.55 -0.55
CA HIS A 362 -6.03 -10.85 -1.97
C HIS A 362 -7.48 -11.03 -2.41
N THR A 363 -8.36 -11.55 -1.53
CA THR A 363 -9.80 -11.60 -1.82
C THR A 363 -10.41 -10.21 -2.01
N ALA A 364 -9.97 -9.22 -1.21
CA ALA A 364 -10.40 -7.84 -1.37
C ALA A 364 -9.87 -7.26 -2.69
N ALA A 365 -8.58 -7.46 -2.98
CA ALA A 365 -7.96 -6.96 -4.21
C ALA A 365 -8.58 -7.58 -5.47
N ALA A 366 -8.85 -8.90 -5.47
CA ALA A 366 -9.55 -9.60 -6.54
C ALA A 366 -10.99 -9.08 -6.67
N GLY A 367 -11.67 -8.79 -5.55
CA GLY A 367 -12.97 -8.13 -5.55
C GLY A 367 -12.98 -6.78 -6.24
N LEU A 368 -11.98 -5.93 -5.97
CA LEU A 368 -11.85 -4.65 -6.66
C LEU A 368 -11.54 -4.85 -8.15
N GLN A 369 -10.70 -5.81 -8.52
CA GLN A 369 -10.41 -6.14 -9.91
C GLN A 369 -11.66 -6.62 -10.66
N TRP A 370 -12.44 -7.56 -10.10
CA TRP A 370 -13.69 -8.02 -10.69
C TRP A 370 -14.73 -6.91 -10.88
N LEU A 371 -14.74 -5.90 -9.99
CA LEU A 371 -15.67 -4.78 -10.06
C LEU A 371 -15.23 -3.68 -11.03
N SER A 372 -13.93 -3.39 -11.10
CA SER A 372 -13.37 -2.25 -11.85
C SER A 372 -12.75 -2.62 -13.20
N GLY A 373 -12.40 -3.88 -13.43
CA GLY A 373 -11.65 -4.34 -14.60
C GLY A 373 -10.17 -3.94 -14.62
N MET A 374 -9.64 -3.35 -13.55
CA MET A 374 -8.23 -2.96 -13.46
C MET A 374 -7.29 -4.17 -13.49
N ALA A 375 -6.07 -3.99 -13.99
CA ALA A 375 -5.02 -5.01 -13.87
C ALA A 375 -4.68 -5.30 -12.39
N ALA A 376 -4.24 -6.53 -12.09
CA ALA A 376 -3.97 -6.96 -10.72
C ALA A 376 -2.98 -6.06 -9.93
N PRO A 377 -1.88 -5.53 -10.52
CA PRO A 377 -1.01 -4.58 -9.82
C PRO A 377 -1.76 -3.32 -9.35
N GLN A 378 -2.60 -2.73 -10.23
CA GLN A 378 -3.42 -1.56 -9.90
C GLN A 378 -4.48 -1.89 -8.85
N ALA A 379 -5.19 -3.02 -8.99
CA ALA A 379 -6.19 -3.44 -8.01
C ALA A 379 -5.59 -3.67 -6.61
N THR A 380 -4.37 -4.23 -6.55
CA THR A 380 -3.61 -4.39 -5.31
C THR A 380 -3.22 -3.04 -4.70
N LEU A 381 -2.69 -2.11 -5.52
CA LEU A 381 -2.32 -0.76 -5.08
C LEU A 381 -3.52 0.01 -4.48
N TRP A 382 -4.63 0.10 -5.23
CA TRP A 382 -5.81 0.84 -4.79
C TRP A 382 -6.49 0.18 -3.60
N THR A 383 -6.57 -1.15 -3.57
CA THR A 383 -7.11 -1.87 -2.39
C THR A 383 -6.25 -1.60 -1.16
N GLY A 384 -4.92 -1.61 -1.28
CA GLY A 384 -4.02 -1.24 -0.20
C GLY A 384 -4.34 0.13 0.41
N GLN A 385 -4.59 1.15 -0.42
CA GLN A 385 -4.94 2.50 0.06
C GLN A 385 -6.34 2.62 0.63
N LEU A 386 -7.31 1.94 0.03
CA LEU A 386 -8.68 1.87 0.56
C LEU A 386 -8.69 1.22 1.95
N LEU A 387 -7.97 0.10 2.11
CA LEU A 387 -7.82 -0.56 3.41
C LEU A 387 -7.02 0.30 4.41
N ASN A 388 -6.08 1.13 3.93
CA ASN A 388 -5.35 2.07 4.77
C ASN A 388 -6.29 3.09 5.43
N GLY A 389 -7.21 3.67 4.65
CA GLY A 389 -8.26 4.54 5.19
C GLY A 389 -9.26 3.79 6.09
N LEU A 390 -9.64 2.57 5.71
CA LEU A 390 -10.53 1.73 6.52
C LEU A 390 -9.91 1.30 7.85
N ALA A 391 -8.58 1.12 7.93
CA ALA A 391 -7.89 0.79 9.18
C ALA A 391 -8.05 1.92 10.22
N VAL A 392 -8.04 3.18 9.75
CA VAL A 392 -8.30 4.36 10.59
C VAL A 392 -9.78 4.42 11.00
N LEU A 393 -10.71 4.20 10.06
CA LEU A 393 -12.15 4.13 10.36
C LEU A 393 -12.49 3.02 11.36
N ALA A 394 -11.83 1.87 11.25
CA ALA A 394 -12.03 0.70 12.11
C ALA A 394 -11.65 0.97 13.58
N LEU A 395 -10.90 2.05 13.89
CA LEU A 395 -10.62 2.46 15.27
C LEU A 395 -11.83 3.06 15.99
N CYS A 396 -12.82 3.59 15.24
CA CYS A 396 -13.95 4.32 15.79
C CYS A 396 -14.77 3.54 16.85
N PRO A 397 -15.10 2.25 16.69
CA PRO A 397 -15.77 1.44 17.71
C PRO A 397 -15.07 1.48 19.06
N LEU A 398 -13.76 1.25 19.09
CA LEU A 398 -12.97 1.22 20.33
C LEU A 398 -12.78 2.62 20.90
N ALA A 399 -12.49 3.62 20.06
CA ALA A 399 -12.33 5.00 20.51
C ALA A 399 -13.61 5.56 21.15
N VAL A 400 -14.77 5.38 20.50
CA VAL A 400 -16.07 5.81 21.06
C VAL A 400 -16.36 5.10 22.37
N ARG A 401 -16.00 3.81 22.47
CA ARG A 401 -16.19 3.04 23.70
C ARG A 401 -15.36 3.58 24.86
N LEU A 402 -14.05 3.74 24.67
CA LEU A 402 -13.14 4.21 25.73
C LEU A 402 -13.40 5.66 26.13
N GLY A 403 -13.73 6.53 25.18
CA GLY A 403 -14.01 7.94 25.46
C GLY A 403 -15.44 8.23 25.91
N GLY A 404 -16.38 7.30 25.65
CA GLY A 404 -17.81 7.46 25.93
C GLY A 404 -18.52 8.49 25.03
N ASN A 405 -17.85 9.02 24.01
CA ASN A 405 -18.39 10.04 23.11
C ASN A 405 -17.71 10.04 21.73
N ARG A 406 -18.28 10.78 20.76
CA ARG A 406 -17.79 10.79 19.37
C ARG A 406 -16.50 11.58 19.16
N TRP A 407 -16.14 12.52 20.05
CA TRP A 407 -14.88 13.24 19.94
C TRP A 407 -13.67 12.32 20.12
N ALA A 408 -13.81 11.21 20.84
CA ALA A 408 -12.77 10.20 20.92
C ALA A 408 -12.42 9.60 19.55
N ALA A 409 -13.43 9.32 18.72
CA ALA A 409 -13.21 8.88 17.34
C ALA A 409 -12.63 9.99 16.47
N VAL A 410 -13.09 11.24 16.61
CA VAL A 410 -12.52 12.39 15.87
C VAL A 410 -11.02 12.49 16.11
N VAL A 411 -10.58 12.45 17.37
CA VAL A 411 -9.16 12.56 17.71
C VAL A 411 -8.39 11.29 17.30
N ALA A 412 -8.95 10.10 17.48
CA ALA A 412 -8.30 8.86 17.02
C ALA A 412 -8.07 8.87 15.49
N VAL A 413 -9.06 9.34 14.71
CA VAL A 413 -8.95 9.49 13.25
C VAL A 413 -7.94 10.57 12.86
N LEU A 414 -7.92 11.71 13.55
CA LEU A 414 -6.87 12.72 13.33
C LEU A 414 -5.47 12.12 13.56
N LEU A 415 -5.28 11.44 14.69
CA LEU A 415 -3.98 10.89 15.06
C LEU A 415 -3.52 9.80 14.08
N ALA A 416 -4.31 8.74 13.89
CA ALA A 416 -3.93 7.63 13.02
C ALA A 416 -4.01 7.98 11.52
N GLY A 417 -4.91 8.88 11.13
CA GLY A 417 -5.14 9.21 9.73
C GLY A 417 -4.13 10.20 9.16
N LEU A 418 -3.67 11.16 9.98
CA LEU A 418 -3.02 12.38 9.51
C LEU A 418 -1.79 12.82 10.32
N ILE A 419 -1.47 12.23 11.49
CA ILE A 419 -0.36 12.66 12.36
C ILE A 419 0.68 11.55 12.57
N ILE A 420 0.22 10.34 12.86
CA ILE A 420 1.08 9.17 13.09
C ILE A 420 1.48 8.59 11.72
N PRO A 421 2.76 8.24 11.50
CA PRO A 421 3.21 7.64 10.22
C PRO A 421 2.46 6.36 9.84
N MET A 422 2.09 5.55 10.83
CA MET A 422 1.26 4.37 10.63
C MET A 422 -0.24 4.72 10.73
N PRO A 423 -1.10 4.21 9.84
CA PRO A 423 -0.81 3.19 8.82
C PRO A 423 -0.37 3.75 7.45
N LEU A 424 -0.20 5.06 7.25
CA LEU A 424 0.10 5.62 5.92
C LEU A 424 1.33 4.98 5.24
N MET A 425 2.42 4.77 5.99
CA MET A 425 3.67 4.16 5.49
C MET A 425 3.53 2.73 4.95
N TYR A 426 2.40 2.05 5.16
CA TYR A 426 2.17 0.73 4.54
C TYR A 426 2.23 0.76 3.01
N VAL A 427 1.99 1.92 2.39
CA VAL A 427 2.14 2.12 0.94
C VAL A 427 3.55 1.84 0.45
N THR A 428 4.58 2.14 1.24
CA THR A 428 5.98 1.98 0.80
C THR A 428 6.42 0.53 0.87
N TRP A 429 6.03 -0.20 1.92
CA TRP A 429 6.48 -1.57 2.14
C TRP A 429 5.62 -2.65 1.48
N GLY A 430 4.41 -2.32 1.04
CA GLY A 430 3.49 -3.32 0.49
C GLY A 430 2.95 -4.29 1.54
N ARG A 431 3.01 -3.96 2.84
CA ARG A 431 2.57 -4.83 3.98
C ARG A 431 1.04 -4.94 4.10
N TYR A 432 0.36 -5.08 2.97
CA TYR A 432 -1.09 -4.93 2.85
C TYR A 432 -1.89 -6.05 3.53
N THR A 433 -1.34 -7.25 3.63
CA THR A 433 -2.00 -8.35 4.36
C THR A 433 -2.09 -8.06 5.86
N GLN A 434 -1.02 -7.53 6.46
CA GLN A 434 -1.03 -7.09 7.84
C GLN A 434 -1.98 -5.90 8.04
N LEU A 435 -2.03 -4.96 7.09
CA LEU A 435 -2.97 -3.85 7.11
C LEU A 435 -4.43 -4.33 7.11
N ALA A 436 -4.77 -5.28 6.23
CA ALA A 436 -6.10 -5.89 6.17
C ALA A 436 -6.47 -6.56 7.50
N GLY A 437 -5.51 -7.28 8.11
CA GLY A 437 -5.69 -7.83 9.46
C GLY A 437 -5.99 -6.76 10.51
N GLN A 438 -5.41 -5.56 10.38
CA GLN A 438 -5.66 -4.44 11.28
C GLN A 438 -6.96 -3.66 10.99
N VAL A 439 -7.58 -3.82 9.82
CA VAL A 439 -8.97 -3.39 9.59
C VAL A 439 -9.94 -4.30 10.36
N ILE A 440 -9.66 -5.61 10.35
CA ILE A 440 -10.52 -6.63 11.00
C ILE A 440 -10.32 -6.63 12.53
N LEU A 441 -9.09 -6.43 13.01
CA LEU A 441 -8.73 -6.54 14.43
C LEU A 441 -9.62 -5.68 15.36
N PRO A 442 -9.88 -4.38 15.12
CA PRO A 442 -10.77 -3.61 15.98
C PRO A 442 -12.19 -4.17 16.08
N ALA A 443 -12.71 -4.77 14.99
CA ALA A 443 -14.00 -5.44 15.01
C ALA A 443 -13.94 -6.73 15.85
N VAL A 444 -12.87 -7.52 15.72
CA VAL A 444 -12.59 -8.67 16.59
C VAL A 444 -12.59 -8.24 18.06
N LEU A 445 -11.82 -7.22 18.43
CA LEU A 445 -11.73 -6.76 19.81
C LEU A 445 -13.10 -6.26 20.32
N CYS A 446 -13.77 -5.40 19.55
CA CYS A 446 -15.04 -4.80 19.97
C CYS A 446 -16.18 -5.83 20.09
N LEU A 447 -16.35 -6.72 19.11
CA LEU A 447 -17.40 -7.74 19.14
C LEU A 447 -17.13 -8.79 20.23
N THR A 448 -15.87 -9.20 20.41
CA THR A 448 -15.46 -10.10 21.50
C THR A 448 -15.73 -9.48 22.87
N TRP A 449 -15.42 -8.20 23.04
CA TRP A 449 -15.72 -7.46 24.27
C TRP A 449 -17.22 -7.46 24.55
N LEU A 450 -18.03 -7.08 23.58
CA LEU A 450 -19.49 -7.04 23.71
C LEU A 450 -20.10 -8.43 23.93
N PHE A 451 -19.52 -9.48 23.35
CA PHE A 451 -19.95 -10.86 23.51
C PHE A 451 -19.72 -11.34 24.95
N PHE A 452 -18.52 -11.15 25.50
CA PHE A 452 -18.21 -11.55 26.88
C PHE A 452 -18.85 -10.67 27.95
N GLU A 453 -19.34 -9.47 27.63
CA GLU A 453 -20.15 -8.66 28.56
C GLU A 453 -21.54 -9.25 28.80
N ARG A 454 -22.04 -10.13 27.92
CA ARG A 454 -23.38 -10.72 28.06
C ARG A 454 -23.45 -11.76 29.16
N ARG A 455 -24.60 -11.80 29.84
CA ARG A 455 -24.87 -12.75 30.93
C ARG A 455 -25.25 -14.15 30.44
N THR A 456 -25.70 -14.25 29.19
CA THR A 456 -26.10 -15.50 28.54
C THR A 456 -25.45 -15.60 27.17
N LEU A 457 -25.36 -16.84 26.66
CA LEU A 457 -24.87 -17.08 25.30
C LEU A 457 -25.89 -16.54 24.30
N ASP A 458 -25.48 -15.52 23.55
CA ASP A 458 -26.27 -14.90 22.48
C ASP A 458 -25.74 -15.40 21.14
N TRP A 459 -26.50 -16.27 20.48
CA TRP A 459 -26.08 -16.90 19.23
C TRP A 459 -25.82 -15.88 18.12
N ARG A 460 -26.52 -14.74 18.11
CA ARG A 460 -26.34 -13.72 17.06
C ARG A 460 -24.98 -13.02 17.21
N MET A 461 -24.62 -12.69 18.45
CA MET A 461 -23.29 -12.16 18.74
C MET A 461 -22.20 -13.21 18.55
N LEU A 462 -22.48 -14.48 18.88
CA LEU A 462 -21.56 -15.58 18.62
C LEU A 462 -21.24 -15.66 17.12
N VAL A 463 -22.24 -15.64 16.24
CA VAL A 463 -22.05 -15.65 14.78
C VAL A 463 -21.17 -14.49 14.32
N LEU A 464 -21.53 -13.25 14.70
CA LEU A 464 -20.74 -12.07 14.32
C LEU A 464 -19.29 -12.16 14.80
N THR A 465 -19.07 -12.67 16.02
CA THR A 465 -17.75 -12.79 16.63
C THR A 465 -16.93 -13.91 15.99
N CYS A 466 -17.52 -15.08 15.73
CA CYS A 466 -16.87 -16.17 15.00
C CYS A 466 -16.45 -15.75 13.59
N LEU A 467 -17.30 -14.99 12.87
CA LEU A 467 -16.99 -14.50 11.53
C LEU A 467 -15.73 -13.63 11.52
N VAL A 468 -15.63 -12.63 12.40
CA VAL A 468 -14.44 -11.75 12.42
C VAL A 468 -13.19 -12.45 12.90
N TRP A 469 -13.27 -13.41 13.83
CA TRP A 469 -12.13 -14.21 14.26
C TRP A 469 -11.63 -15.13 13.14
N ALA A 470 -12.55 -15.83 12.47
CA ALA A 470 -12.22 -16.71 11.36
C ALA A 470 -11.67 -15.92 10.17
N GLY A 471 -12.28 -14.79 9.82
CA GLY A 471 -11.77 -13.88 8.80
C GLY A 471 -10.39 -13.33 9.12
N LEU A 472 -10.12 -12.95 10.38
CA LEU A 472 -8.78 -12.51 10.79
C LEU A 472 -7.74 -13.62 10.63
N ALA A 473 -8.10 -14.87 10.97
CA ALA A 473 -7.22 -16.02 10.82
C ALA A 473 -6.87 -16.31 9.35
N LEU A 474 -7.81 -16.10 8.42
CA LEU A 474 -7.57 -16.23 6.98
C LEU A 474 -6.86 -15.01 6.36
N THR A 475 -6.81 -13.90 7.08
CA THR A 475 -6.25 -12.63 6.58
C THR A 475 -4.81 -12.43 7.01
N HIS A 476 -4.45 -12.69 8.27
CA HIS A 476 -3.08 -12.53 8.74
C HIS A 476 -2.80 -13.25 10.07
N TYR A 477 -1.96 -14.29 10.04
CA TYR A 477 -1.66 -15.12 11.22
C TYR A 477 -1.05 -14.33 12.39
N ARG A 478 -0.11 -13.40 12.13
CA ARG A 478 0.52 -12.62 13.22
C ARG A 478 -0.45 -11.66 13.91
N VAL A 479 -1.44 -11.12 13.18
CA VAL A 479 -2.42 -10.18 13.77
C VAL A 479 -3.48 -10.97 14.54
N LEU A 480 -3.83 -12.18 14.10
CA LEU A 480 -4.61 -13.12 14.90
C LEU A 480 -3.96 -13.36 16.26
N VAL A 481 -2.64 -13.59 16.28
CA VAL A 481 -1.90 -13.78 17.54
C VAL A 481 -2.01 -12.54 18.44
N PHE A 482 -1.97 -11.31 17.91
CA PHE A 482 -2.21 -10.09 18.69
C PHE A 482 -3.60 -10.01 19.32
N ALA A 483 -4.62 -10.63 18.73
CA ALA A 483 -5.97 -10.64 19.28
C ALA A 483 -6.12 -11.59 20.48
N VAL A 484 -5.33 -12.67 20.57
CA VAL A 484 -5.48 -13.72 21.60
C VAL A 484 -5.29 -13.20 23.04
N PRO A 485 -4.25 -12.42 23.38
CA PRO A 485 -4.07 -11.88 24.73
C PRO A 485 -5.25 -11.02 25.20
N PHE A 486 -5.99 -10.41 24.28
CA PHE A 486 -7.16 -9.61 24.62
C PHE A 486 -8.26 -10.43 25.28
N VAL A 487 -8.49 -11.67 24.83
CA VAL A 487 -9.46 -12.59 25.45
C VAL A 487 -9.06 -12.90 26.88
N ALA A 488 -7.77 -13.17 27.12
CA ALA A 488 -7.25 -13.44 28.46
C ALA A 488 -7.44 -12.24 29.40
N VAL A 489 -7.17 -11.02 28.93
CA VAL A 489 -7.41 -9.79 29.70
C VAL A 489 -8.90 -9.62 30.00
N LEU A 490 -9.77 -9.76 29.01
CA LEU A 490 -11.22 -9.67 29.23
C LEU A 490 -11.70 -10.69 30.25
N TRP A 491 -11.23 -11.93 30.16
CA TRP A 491 -11.54 -12.98 31.12
C TRP A 491 -11.10 -12.60 32.53
N ALA A 492 -9.85 -12.15 32.71
CA ALA A 492 -9.34 -11.72 34.00
C ALA A 492 -10.21 -10.61 34.62
N PHE A 493 -10.68 -9.66 33.81
CA PHE A 493 -11.53 -8.57 34.28
C PHE A 493 -12.98 -8.99 34.52
N GLU A 494 -13.52 -9.95 33.76
CA GLU A 494 -14.91 -10.42 33.88
C GLU A 494 -15.08 -11.61 34.84
N LEU A 495 -13.98 -12.21 35.31
CA LEU A 495 -13.98 -13.37 36.18
C LEU A 495 -14.66 -13.05 37.53
N ARG A 496 -15.85 -13.60 37.71
CA ARG A 496 -16.61 -13.57 38.96
C ARG A 496 -17.19 -14.96 39.18
N PRO A 497 -17.30 -15.48 40.42
CA PRO A 497 -17.81 -16.84 40.67
C PRO A 497 -19.13 -17.15 39.94
N ALA A 498 -20.06 -16.20 39.94
CA ALA A 498 -21.35 -16.32 39.25
C ALA A 498 -21.28 -16.35 37.71
N ARG A 499 -20.16 -15.95 37.10
CA ARG A 499 -19.98 -15.85 35.64
C ARG A 499 -19.07 -16.92 35.05
N ILE A 500 -18.33 -17.70 35.86
CA ILE A 500 -17.32 -18.65 35.37
C ILE A 500 -17.90 -19.61 34.33
N LYS A 501 -19.05 -20.24 34.63
CA LYS A 501 -19.72 -21.17 33.70
C LYS A 501 -20.05 -20.50 32.36
N THR A 502 -20.61 -19.29 32.39
CA THR A 502 -20.93 -18.54 31.17
C THR A 502 -19.67 -18.16 30.39
N LEU A 503 -18.61 -17.72 31.06
CA LEU A 503 -17.35 -17.35 30.39
C LEU A 503 -16.72 -18.56 29.69
N ILE A 504 -16.65 -19.71 30.37
CA ILE A 504 -16.11 -20.95 29.80
C ILE A 504 -16.97 -21.42 28.62
N THR A 505 -18.29 -21.49 28.79
CA THR A 505 -19.20 -21.94 27.70
C THR A 505 -19.17 -21.01 26.50
N SER A 506 -19.21 -19.68 26.71
CA SER A 506 -19.05 -18.70 25.63
C SER A 506 -17.68 -18.77 24.96
N GLY A 507 -16.61 -18.99 25.73
CA GLY A 507 -15.27 -19.16 25.18
C GLY A 507 -15.12 -20.41 24.34
N LEU A 508 -15.62 -21.54 24.82
CA LEU A 508 -15.64 -22.81 24.08
C LEU A 508 -16.50 -22.68 22.81
N ALA A 509 -17.67 -22.05 22.90
CA ALA A 509 -18.53 -21.84 21.73
C ALA A 509 -17.84 -20.95 20.68
N LEU A 510 -17.17 -19.88 21.10
CA LEU A 510 -16.40 -19.02 20.21
C LEU A 510 -15.22 -19.77 19.57
N ALA A 511 -14.45 -20.52 20.37
CA ALA A 511 -13.31 -21.29 19.91
C ALA A 511 -13.74 -22.37 18.90
N LEU A 512 -14.77 -23.16 19.21
CA LEU A 512 -15.30 -24.20 18.34
C LEU A 512 -15.92 -23.62 17.07
N GLY A 513 -16.71 -22.55 17.20
CA GLY A 513 -17.33 -21.89 16.04
C GLY A 513 -16.29 -21.28 15.10
N THR A 514 -15.25 -20.65 15.65
CA THR A 514 -14.12 -20.13 14.85
C THR A 514 -13.34 -21.26 14.21
N ALA A 515 -12.98 -22.30 14.98
CA ALA A 515 -12.22 -23.45 14.50
C ALA A 515 -12.96 -24.15 13.35
N LEU A 516 -14.27 -24.35 13.46
CA LEU A 516 -15.09 -24.94 12.40
C LEU A 516 -14.99 -24.13 11.10
N LEU A 517 -15.08 -22.80 11.18
CA LEU A 517 -15.05 -21.91 10.01
C LEU A 517 -13.71 -21.90 9.27
N VAL A 518 -12.60 -22.15 9.97
CA VAL A 518 -11.24 -22.13 9.39
C VAL A 518 -10.66 -23.52 9.17
N LEU A 519 -11.32 -24.56 9.67
CA LEU A 519 -10.83 -25.94 9.63
C LEU A 519 -10.39 -26.37 8.23
N PRO A 520 -11.15 -26.12 7.14
CA PRO A 520 -10.73 -26.53 5.79
C PRO A 520 -9.36 -25.98 5.39
N TRP A 521 -9.11 -24.70 5.69
CA TRP A 521 -7.85 -24.03 5.39
C TRP A 521 -6.68 -24.60 6.21
N TYR A 522 -6.90 -24.83 7.51
CA TYR A 522 -5.84 -25.31 8.40
C TYR A 522 -5.47 -26.79 8.18
N LEU A 523 -6.38 -27.59 7.61
CA LEU A 523 -6.02 -28.92 7.12
C LEU A 523 -5.09 -28.84 5.90
N GLY A 524 -5.33 -27.90 4.98
CA GLY A 524 -4.46 -27.63 3.83
C GLY A 524 -3.10 -27.03 4.20
N LEU A 525 -3.00 -26.24 5.27
CA LEU A 525 -1.74 -25.68 5.77
C LEU A 525 -0.69 -26.73 6.11
N ILE A 526 -1.10 -27.96 6.47
CA ILE A 526 -0.19 -29.08 6.78
C ILE A 526 0.54 -29.55 5.52
N ALA A 527 -0.04 -29.35 4.33
CA ALA A 527 0.57 -29.72 3.06
C ALA A 527 1.71 -28.75 2.64
N GLY A 528 1.77 -27.52 3.15
CA GLY A 528 2.85 -26.57 2.85
C GLY A 528 4.09 -26.70 3.73
N ARG A 529 5.12 -25.88 3.49
CA ARG A 529 6.33 -25.86 4.34
C ARG A 529 6.18 -24.98 5.60
N LEU A 530 5.09 -24.21 5.71
CA LEU A 530 4.89 -23.25 6.80
C LEU A 530 4.95 -23.88 8.19
N VAL A 531 4.30 -25.04 8.40
CA VAL A 531 4.33 -25.75 9.69
C VAL A 531 5.76 -26.17 10.06
N THR A 532 6.52 -26.67 9.08
CA THR A 532 7.93 -27.06 9.25
C THR A 532 8.83 -25.84 9.52
N ILE A 533 8.57 -24.70 8.89
CA ILE A 533 9.32 -23.46 9.13
C ILE A 533 9.08 -22.96 10.55
N VAL A 534 7.82 -22.91 10.99
CA VAL A 534 7.47 -22.51 12.36
C VAL A 534 8.09 -23.44 13.39
N SER A 535 8.05 -24.76 13.17
CA SER A 535 8.67 -25.72 14.08
C SER A 535 10.19 -25.55 14.16
N ARG A 536 10.86 -25.31 13.02
CA ARG A 536 12.31 -25.00 12.98
C ARG A 536 12.64 -23.74 13.75
N ILE A 537 11.87 -22.66 13.62
CA ILE A 537 12.07 -21.42 14.39
C ILE A 537 11.92 -21.68 15.89
N MET A 538 10.87 -22.41 16.29
CA MET A 538 10.63 -22.77 17.69
C MET A 538 11.81 -23.56 18.28
N VAL A 539 12.28 -24.59 17.58
CA VAL A 539 13.45 -25.38 18.01
C VAL A 539 14.71 -24.51 18.06
N ALA A 540 14.98 -23.72 17.02
CA ALA A 540 16.16 -22.86 16.96
C ALA A 540 16.19 -21.81 18.08
N SER A 541 15.04 -21.25 18.43
CA SER A 541 14.88 -20.24 19.50
C SER A 541 14.91 -20.83 20.92
N SER A 542 14.78 -22.16 21.06
CA SER A 542 14.89 -22.83 22.36
C SER A 542 16.33 -23.02 22.83
N ASN A 543 17.31 -22.82 21.94
CA ASN A 543 18.73 -22.92 22.26
C ASN A 543 19.26 -21.55 22.76
N PRO A 544 19.62 -21.40 24.05
CA PRO A 544 20.07 -20.13 24.62
C PRO A 544 21.41 -19.61 24.04
N THR A 545 22.16 -20.43 23.31
CA THR A 545 23.37 -20.00 22.58
C THR A 545 23.05 -19.34 21.22
N ASN A 546 21.84 -19.52 20.70
CA ASN A 546 21.41 -18.99 19.42
C ASN A 546 20.86 -17.57 19.55
N ARG A 547 21.75 -16.58 19.69
CA ARG A 547 21.40 -15.15 19.80
C ARG A 547 20.82 -14.54 18.52
N ASN A 548 20.74 -15.27 17.41
CA ASN A 548 20.26 -14.74 16.13
C ASN A 548 18.83 -14.19 16.25
N ALA A 549 17.95 -14.85 17.01
CA ALA A 549 16.59 -14.37 17.24
C ALA A 549 16.52 -13.09 18.08
N GLU A 550 17.47 -12.89 19.00
CA GLU A 550 17.62 -11.64 19.77
C GLU A 550 18.13 -10.51 18.87
N VAL A 551 19.09 -10.78 17.98
CA VAL A 551 19.61 -9.82 16.99
C VAL A 551 18.50 -9.39 16.01
N LEU A 552 17.70 -10.35 15.52
CA LEU A 552 16.54 -10.09 14.64
C LEU A 552 15.47 -9.20 15.31
N ASN A 553 15.22 -9.40 16.60
CA ASN A 553 14.28 -8.58 17.37
C ASN A 553 14.89 -7.29 17.93
N ALA A 554 16.21 -7.20 18.06
CA ALA A 554 16.94 -6.00 18.49
C ALA A 554 17.25 -5.03 17.34
N ALA A 555 17.22 -5.49 16.08
CA ALA A 555 17.38 -4.67 14.88
C ALA A 555 16.16 -3.76 14.58
N VAL A 556 15.47 -3.28 15.62
CA VAL A 556 14.34 -2.38 15.49
C VAL A 556 14.84 -1.02 14.97
N PRO A 557 14.39 -0.56 13.79
CA PRO A 557 14.67 0.79 13.32
C PRO A 557 14.19 1.82 14.33
N ASP A 558 14.75 3.03 14.27
CA ASP A 558 14.37 4.20 15.08
C ASP A 558 12.86 4.18 15.47
N PRO A 559 12.50 4.12 16.77
CA PRO A 559 11.11 4.14 17.24
C PRO A 559 10.28 5.31 16.71
N LEU A 560 10.94 6.40 16.29
CA LEU A 560 10.31 7.58 15.71
C LEU A 560 9.77 7.37 14.28
N LEU A 561 10.17 6.28 13.62
CA LEU A 561 9.59 5.83 12.35
C LEU A 561 8.13 5.40 12.52
N TYR A 562 7.76 4.89 13.70
CA TYR A 562 6.44 4.30 13.95
C TYR A 562 5.49 5.24 14.68
N LEU A 563 5.99 5.97 15.69
CA LEU A 563 5.21 6.96 16.44
C LEU A 563 6.04 8.24 16.66
N PRO A 564 5.43 9.44 16.51
CA PRO A 564 6.10 10.70 16.84
C PRO A 564 6.50 10.77 18.33
N VAL A 565 7.57 11.50 18.65
CA VAL A 565 8.06 11.73 20.04
C VAL A 565 6.91 12.12 20.98
N LEU A 566 6.08 13.07 20.56
CA LEU A 566 4.97 13.55 21.38
C LEU A 566 3.94 12.44 21.68
N VAL A 567 3.69 11.54 20.74
CA VAL A 567 2.79 10.41 20.94
C VAL A 567 3.38 9.41 21.92
N TRP A 568 4.69 9.12 21.83
CA TRP A 568 5.39 8.29 22.82
C TRP A 568 5.32 8.86 24.23
N LEU A 569 5.44 10.18 24.39
CA LEU A 569 5.36 10.83 25.71
C LEU A 569 3.93 10.91 26.26
N LEU A 570 2.94 11.23 25.41
CA LEU A 570 1.56 11.39 25.85
C LEU A 570 0.86 10.07 26.15
N LEU A 571 1.27 8.97 25.52
CA LEU A 571 0.63 7.67 25.69
C LEU A 571 0.65 7.16 27.15
N PRO A 572 1.81 7.06 27.85
CA PRO A 572 1.83 6.64 29.25
C PRO A 572 1.08 7.63 30.16
N ILE A 573 1.09 8.93 29.85
CA ILE A 573 0.32 9.94 30.57
C ILE A 573 -1.19 9.67 30.42
N ALA A 574 -1.67 9.38 29.21
CA ALA A 574 -3.06 9.07 28.94
C ALA A 574 -3.51 7.77 29.65
N ILE A 575 -2.67 6.74 29.66
CA ILE A 575 -2.92 5.49 30.40
C ILE A 575 -2.98 5.79 31.89
N GLY A 576 -1.97 6.46 32.46
CA GLY A 576 -1.91 6.82 33.87
C GLY A 576 -3.11 7.67 34.30
N TRP A 577 -3.50 8.65 33.48
CA TRP A 577 -4.68 9.47 33.73
C TRP A 577 -5.98 8.67 33.68
N GLY A 578 -6.14 7.76 32.70
CA GLY A 578 -7.29 6.87 32.63
C GLY A 578 -7.40 5.93 33.83
N LEU A 579 -6.27 5.38 34.29
CA LEU A 579 -6.21 4.55 35.50
C LEU A 579 -6.54 5.36 36.77
N TRP A 580 -6.03 6.60 36.88
CA TRP A 580 -6.38 7.51 37.98
C TRP A 580 -7.88 7.83 38.01
N ARG A 581 -8.50 8.00 36.83
CA ARG A 581 -9.95 8.14 36.68
C ARG A 581 -10.72 6.83 36.84
N ARG A 582 -10.05 5.73 37.17
CA ARG A 582 -10.60 4.37 37.33
C ARG A 582 -11.35 3.87 36.10
N GLN A 583 -10.88 4.25 34.91
CA GLN A 583 -11.45 3.80 33.64
C GLN A 583 -11.03 2.37 33.35
N ARG A 584 -11.92 1.42 33.62
CA ARG A 584 -11.70 -0.02 33.38
C ARG A 584 -11.30 -0.32 31.94
N ASP A 585 -11.95 0.33 30.98
CA ASP A 585 -11.72 0.09 29.55
C ASP A 585 -10.31 0.51 29.10
N VAL A 586 -9.73 1.53 29.73
CA VAL A 586 -8.33 1.94 29.52
C VAL A 586 -7.37 0.89 30.05
N ALA A 587 -7.66 0.33 31.23
CA ALA A 587 -6.84 -0.73 31.83
C ALA A 587 -6.84 -2.00 30.95
N ILE A 588 -7.98 -2.37 30.39
CA ILE A 588 -8.11 -3.53 29.49
C ILE A 588 -7.28 -3.33 28.23
N VAL A 589 -7.39 -2.19 27.54
CA VAL A 589 -6.62 -1.93 26.30
C VAL A 589 -5.12 -1.78 26.60
N GLY A 590 -4.77 -1.08 27.69
CA GLY A 590 -3.38 -0.91 28.10
C GLY A 590 -2.71 -2.24 28.47
N LEU A 591 -3.39 -3.09 29.26
CA LEU A 591 -2.87 -4.40 29.63
C LEU A 591 -2.81 -5.35 28.43
N TRP A 592 -3.81 -5.34 27.55
CA TRP A 592 -3.79 -6.13 26.33
C TRP A 592 -2.55 -5.84 25.50
N TRP A 593 -2.29 -4.56 25.23
CA TRP A 593 -1.14 -4.21 24.41
C TRP A 593 0.19 -4.48 25.11
N PHE A 594 0.26 -4.29 26.44
CA PHE A 594 1.40 -4.72 27.22
C PHE A 594 1.69 -6.21 27.08
N LEU A 595 0.66 -7.07 27.12
CA LEU A 595 0.82 -8.51 26.89
C LEU A 595 1.24 -8.83 25.46
N VAL A 596 0.81 -8.05 24.46
CA VAL A 596 1.31 -8.18 23.08
C VAL A 596 2.82 -7.89 23.03
N ILE A 597 3.30 -6.83 23.70
CA ILE A 597 4.73 -6.50 23.77
C ILE A 597 5.53 -7.65 24.39
N VAL A 598 5.05 -8.20 25.52
CA VAL A 598 5.69 -9.34 26.19
C VAL A 598 5.68 -10.59 25.30
N MET A 599 4.57 -10.86 24.60
CA MET A 599 4.43 -12.01 23.71
C MET A 599 5.32 -11.93 22.46
N VAL A 600 5.58 -10.73 21.95
CA VAL A 600 6.54 -10.51 20.84
C VAL A 600 7.98 -10.67 21.31
N ASN A 601 8.24 -10.45 22.61
CA ASN A 601 9.55 -10.54 23.24
C ASN A 601 9.59 -11.63 24.33
N PRO A 602 9.34 -12.91 23.98
CA PRO A 602 9.26 -14.00 24.96
C PRO A 602 10.58 -14.23 25.71
N HIS A 603 11.71 -13.86 25.10
CA HIS A 603 13.05 -13.90 25.69
C HIS A 603 13.20 -13.02 26.94
N TRP A 604 12.41 -11.95 27.11
CA TRP A 604 12.39 -11.16 28.35
C TRP A 604 11.95 -11.98 29.58
N LEU A 605 11.23 -13.08 29.34
CA LEU A 605 10.78 -14.03 30.36
C LEU A 605 11.51 -15.39 30.28
N GLY A 606 12.56 -15.50 29.45
CA GLY A 606 13.27 -16.77 29.21
C GLY A 606 12.44 -17.82 28.46
N LEU A 607 11.40 -17.42 27.72
CA LEU A 607 10.55 -18.32 26.93
C LEU A 607 11.04 -18.44 25.48
N PRO A 608 10.86 -19.62 24.83
CA PRO A 608 11.20 -19.81 23.41
C PRO A 608 10.22 -19.08 22.48
N GLY A 609 10.55 -19.03 21.19
CA GLY A 609 9.71 -18.43 20.13
C GLY A 609 10.15 -17.04 19.69
N ALA A 610 11.31 -16.55 20.15
CA ALA A 610 11.92 -15.34 19.60
C ALA A 610 12.08 -15.49 18.07
N ALA A 611 11.76 -14.44 17.31
CA ALA A 611 11.66 -14.38 15.84
C ALA A 611 10.36 -14.92 15.18
N LEU A 612 9.44 -15.58 15.90
CA LEU A 612 8.11 -15.90 15.33
C LEU A 612 7.29 -14.62 15.06
N LEU A 613 7.32 -13.70 16.02
CA LEU A 613 6.81 -12.35 15.91
C LEU A 613 8.00 -11.40 15.99
N THR A 614 8.08 -10.47 15.04
CA THR A 614 9.12 -9.44 15.05
C THR A 614 8.62 -8.16 15.68
N ASN A 615 9.51 -7.43 16.37
CA ASN A 615 9.19 -6.08 16.87
C ASN A 615 8.72 -5.15 15.75
N PHE A 616 9.25 -5.29 14.53
CA PHE A 616 8.74 -4.61 13.34
C PHE A 616 7.23 -4.84 13.14
N THR A 617 6.77 -6.10 13.15
CA THR A 617 5.35 -6.47 12.99
C THR A 617 4.47 -5.79 14.04
N MET A 618 4.93 -5.75 15.30
CA MET A 618 4.18 -5.11 16.39
C MET A 618 4.16 -3.58 16.25
N LEU A 619 5.29 -2.96 15.94
CA LEU A 619 5.45 -1.50 15.90
C LEU A 619 4.63 -0.86 14.79
N ILE A 620 4.53 -1.50 13.62
CA ILE A 620 3.66 -1.03 12.54
C ILE A 620 2.15 -1.16 12.86
N ALA A 621 1.79 -1.84 13.95
CA ALA A 621 0.41 -1.91 14.48
C ALA A 621 0.18 -1.02 15.72
N PHE A 622 1.23 -0.40 16.27
CA PHE A 622 1.19 0.33 17.55
C PHE A 622 0.36 1.63 17.49
N TYR A 623 0.07 2.16 16.30
CA TYR A 623 -0.85 3.29 16.16
C TYR A 623 -2.26 2.97 16.65
N LEU A 624 -2.69 1.71 16.59
CA LEU A 624 -4.04 1.28 16.99
C LEU A 624 -4.31 1.58 18.47
N PRO A 625 -3.56 1.02 19.44
CA PRO A 625 -3.76 1.36 20.85
C PRO A 625 -3.42 2.82 21.14
N ALA A 626 -2.39 3.39 20.50
CA ALA A 626 -1.97 4.76 20.75
C ALA A 626 -3.07 5.77 20.40
N ALA A 627 -3.64 5.69 19.20
CA ALA A 627 -4.68 6.59 18.73
C ALA A 627 -5.99 6.42 19.52
N VAL A 628 -6.36 5.18 19.89
CA VAL A 628 -7.58 4.91 20.67
C VAL A 628 -7.46 5.43 22.11
N LEU A 629 -6.33 5.20 22.79
CA LEU A 629 -6.10 5.64 24.17
C LEU A 629 -5.97 7.17 24.26
N LEU A 630 -5.20 7.79 23.35
CA LEU A 630 -5.05 9.24 23.28
C LEU A 630 -6.36 9.92 22.86
N GLY A 631 -7.08 9.33 21.91
CA GLY A 631 -8.41 9.80 21.51
C GLY A 631 -9.39 9.80 22.67
N ALA A 632 -9.41 8.74 23.48
CA ALA A 632 -10.22 8.68 24.70
C ALA A 632 -9.83 9.79 25.70
N ALA A 633 -8.54 9.94 26.00
CA ALA A 633 -8.05 10.97 26.92
C ALA A 633 -8.41 12.39 26.45
N ALA A 634 -8.14 12.73 25.19
CA ALA A 634 -8.51 14.02 24.62
C ALA A 634 -10.02 14.28 24.67
N SER A 635 -10.83 13.24 24.45
CA SER A 635 -12.29 13.38 24.53
C SER A 635 -12.78 13.76 25.92
N TRP A 636 -12.08 13.37 26.98
CA TRP A 636 -12.43 13.75 28.34
C TRP A 636 -12.14 15.23 28.64
N LEU A 637 -11.21 15.84 27.90
CA LEU A 637 -10.95 17.29 27.95
C LEU A 637 -11.98 18.07 27.12
N ILE A 638 -12.47 17.48 26.03
CA ILE A 638 -13.45 18.11 25.13
C ILE A 638 -14.87 18.00 25.71
N ALA A 639 -15.23 16.88 26.32
CA ALA A 639 -16.59 16.62 26.81
C ALA A 639 -17.16 17.70 27.78
N PRO A 640 -16.38 18.33 28.67
CA PRO A 640 -16.85 19.41 29.53
C PRO A 640 -17.13 20.74 28.82
N LEU A 641 -16.69 20.93 27.57
CA LEU A 641 -16.85 22.19 26.84
C LEU A 641 -18.32 22.44 26.50
N ARG A 642 -18.99 23.26 27.32
CA ARG A 642 -20.41 23.64 27.15
C ARG A 642 -20.64 24.76 26.12
N GLN A 643 -19.58 25.50 25.77
CA GLN A 643 -19.67 26.67 24.89
C GLN A 643 -19.72 26.25 23.41
N ARG A 644 -20.92 26.31 22.82
CA ARG A 644 -21.16 25.85 21.44
C ARG A 644 -20.41 26.64 20.37
N TRP A 645 -20.01 27.89 20.64
CA TRP A 645 -19.26 28.72 19.70
C TRP A 645 -17.78 28.30 19.57
N LEU A 646 -17.23 27.57 20.55
CA LEU A 646 -15.88 27.01 20.48
C LEU A 646 -15.80 25.77 19.56
N MET A 647 -16.93 25.10 19.32
CA MET A 647 -16.94 23.87 18.53
C MET A 647 -16.50 24.05 17.07
N PRO A 648 -16.97 25.06 16.30
CA PRO A 648 -16.43 25.31 14.96
C PRO A 648 -14.94 25.63 14.99
N LEU A 649 -14.47 26.42 15.96
CA LEU A 649 -13.04 26.72 16.12
C LEU A 649 -12.22 25.45 16.39
N LEU A 650 -12.75 24.54 17.22
CA LEU A 650 -12.13 23.23 17.44
C LEU A 650 -12.07 22.41 16.15
N VAL A 651 -13.14 22.38 15.35
CA VAL A 651 -13.12 21.69 14.04
C VAL A 651 -12.04 22.28 13.14
N VAL A 652 -11.97 23.61 13.03
CA VAL A 652 -10.93 24.29 12.24
C VAL A 652 -9.53 23.95 12.75
N ALA A 653 -9.30 24.01 14.06
CA ALA A 653 -8.01 23.67 14.66
C ALA A 653 -7.60 22.22 14.37
N LEU A 654 -8.54 21.27 14.41
CA LEU A 654 -8.28 19.87 14.08
C LEU A 654 -7.98 19.68 12.59
N LEU A 655 -8.63 20.41 11.69
CA LEU A 655 -8.33 20.38 10.25
C LEU A 655 -6.94 20.96 9.96
N LEU A 656 -6.59 22.09 10.59
CA LEU A 656 -5.26 22.69 10.46
C LEU A 656 -4.18 21.75 11.01
N ALA A 657 -4.42 21.12 12.17
CA ALA A 657 -3.52 20.12 12.72
C ALA A 657 -3.37 18.92 11.76
N GLY A 658 -4.47 18.42 11.19
CA GLY A 658 -4.44 17.33 10.21
C GLY A 658 -3.68 17.70 8.94
N SER A 659 -3.77 18.94 8.49
CA SER A 659 -3.05 19.45 7.31
C SER A 659 -1.58 19.59 7.56
N TRP A 660 -1.21 20.18 8.70
CA TRP A 660 0.17 20.23 9.14
C TRP A 660 0.76 18.83 9.31
N GLY A 661 0.02 17.91 9.94
CA GLY A 661 0.45 16.51 10.05
C GLY A 661 0.67 15.85 8.69
N THR A 662 -0.25 16.07 7.76
CA THR A 662 -0.16 15.54 6.39
C THR A 662 1.08 16.03 5.68
N THR A 663 1.41 17.32 5.74
CA THR A 663 2.61 17.85 5.07
C THR A 663 3.88 17.23 5.65
N GLN A 664 3.92 17.01 6.98
CA GLN A 664 5.03 16.30 7.63
C GLN A 664 5.12 14.82 7.25
N LEU A 665 3.97 14.16 7.03
CA LEU A 665 3.93 12.76 6.61
C LEU A 665 4.38 12.61 5.16
N ILE A 666 3.88 13.46 4.26
CA ILE A 666 4.27 13.45 2.84
C ILE A 666 5.76 13.75 2.69
N SER A 667 6.32 14.70 3.44
CA SER A 667 7.75 15.01 3.37
C SER A 667 8.66 13.89 3.87
N ARG A 668 8.12 12.90 4.61
CA ARG A 668 8.86 11.72 5.11
C ARG A 668 8.66 10.49 4.24
N LEU A 669 7.70 10.50 3.33
CA LEU A 669 7.45 9.40 2.42
C LEU A 669 8.52 9.38 1.35
N ASP A 670 9.46 8.46 1.47
CA ASP A 670 10.35 8.10 0.39
C ASP A 670 9.73 6.95 -0.42
N LEU A 671 9.04 7.31 -1.51
CA LEU A 671 8.48 6.33 -2.44
C LEU A 671 9.59 5.76 -3.33
N THR A 672 10.60 6.56 -3.67
CA THR A 672 11.61 6.24 -4.69
C THR A 672 12.49 5.08 -4.30
N SER A 673 12.94 5.00 -3.04
CA SER A 673 13.71 3.84 -2.56
C SER A 673 12.93 2.55 -2.65
N SER A 674 11.59 2.62 -2.59
CA SER A 674 10.72 1.47 -2.61
C SER A 674 10.23 1.05 -4.01
N MET A 675 10.57 1.80 -5.05
CA MET A 675 10.20 1.48 -6.44
C MET A 675 11.11 0.39 -7.00
N LEU A 676 10.57 -0.82 -7.17
CA LEU A 676 11.23 -1.89 -7.92
C LEU A 676 11.06 -1.70 -9.42
N ALA A 677 9.81 -1.52 -9.87
CA ALA A 677 9.47 -1.20 -11.25
C ALA A 677 9.02 0.26 -11.36
N THR A 678 9.46 0.91 -12.42
CA THR A 678 9.23 2.32 -12.74
C THR A 678 8.51 2.45 -14.10
N ARG A 679 8.24 3.67 -14.54
CA ARG A 679 7.59 3.92 -15.84
C ARG A 679 8.40 3.41 -17.03
N PRO A 680 9.72 3.65 -17.11
CA PRO A 680 10.56 3.01 -18.10
C PRO A 680 10.43 1.48 -18.13
N ASP A 681 10.35 0.82 -16.97
CA ASP A 681 10.16 -0.64 -16.89
C ASP A 681 8.77 -1.07 -17.42
N VAL A 682 7.71 -0.32 -17.09
CA VAL A 682 6.37 -0.59 -17.62
C VAL A 682 6.34 -0.39 -19.15
N ARG A 683 7.04 0.61 -19.68
CA ARG A 683 7.16 0.84 -21.13
C ARG A 683 7.89 -0.34 -21.80
N ALA A 684 9.03 -0.74 -21.24
CA ALA A 684 9.82 -1.87 -21.72
C ALA A 684 9.02 -3.18 -21.66
N SER A 685 8.19 -3.38 -20.63
CA SER A 685 7.34 -4.58 -20.52
C SER A 685 6.31 -4.71 -21.65
N ARG A 686 5.77 -3.59 -22.15
CA ARG A 686 4.87 -3.59 -23.32
C ARG A 686 5.64 -3.98 -24.58
N TRP A 687 6.82 -3.39 -24.77
CA TRP A 687 7.70 -3.75 -25.88
C TRP A 687 8.04 -5.25 -25.85
N ILE A 688 8.40 -5.80 -24.68
CA ILE A 688 8.69 -7.22 -24.48
C ILE A 688 7.48 -8.08 -24.89
N ALA A 689 6.27 -7.72 -24.43
CA ALA A 689 5.05 -8.47 -24.76
C ALA A 689 4.77 -8.53 -26.26
N GLU A 690 5.14 -7.48 -27.00
CA GLU A 690 4.92 -7.34 -28.45
C GLU A 690 6.05 -7.97 -29.31
N HIS A 691 7.29 -7.98 -28.83
CA HIS A 691 8.48 -8.29 -29.65
C HIS A 691 9.20 -9.59 -29.26
N THR A 692 8.75 -10.29 -28.22
CA THR A 692 9.36 -11.55 -27.78
C THR A 692 8.39 -12.73 -27.83
N PRO A 693 8.87 -13.97 -28.06
CA PRO A 693 8.05 -15.17 -27.99
C PRO A 693 7.33 -15.33 -26.64
N ALA A 694 6.15 -15.94 -26.62
CA ALA A 694 5.37 -16.13 -25.38
C ALA A 694 6.06 -17.03 -24.35
N ASP A 695 6.92 -17.94 -24.81
CA ASP A 695 7.76 -18.84 -24.01
C ASP A 695 9.13 -18.25 -23.67
N ALA A 696 9.40 -16.99 -24.01
CA ALA A 696 10.64 -16.32 -23.64
C ALA A 696 10.82 -16.29 -22.10
N HIS A 697 11.98 -16.76 -21.67
CA HIS A 697 12.40 -16.81 -20.27
C HIS A 697 13.52 -15.79 -20.00
N PHE A 698 13.31 -14.93 -19.00
CA PHE A 698 14.18 -13.79 -18.71
C PHE A 698 15.02 -14.02 -17.45
N LEU A 699 16.34 -13.90 -17.59
CA LEU A 699 17.25 -13.72 -16.47
C LEU A 699 17.11 -12.30 -15.92
N VAL A 700 16.86 -12.20 -14.61
CA VAL A 700 16.60 -10.93 -13.93
C VAL A 700 17.51 -10.75 -12.72
N ASN A 701 17.73 -9.49 -12.31
CA ASN A 701 18.51 -9.16 -11.13
C ASN A 701 17.86 -9.68 -9.84
N ALA A 702 18.65 -10.35 -9.00
CA ALA A 702 18.23 -10.93 -7.73
C ALA A 702 19.32 -10.76 -6.66
N PHE A 703 18.91 -10.77 -5.39
CA PHE A 703 19.82 -10.72 -4.24
C PHE A 703 19.33 -11.62 -3.10
N PHE A 704 20.21 -11.91 -2.14
CA PHE A 704 19.90 -12.64 -0.91
C PHE A 704 19.65 -11.66 0.25
N PRO A 705 18.39 -11.44 0.67
CA PRO A 705 18.08 -10.59 1.82
C PRO A 705 18.65 -11.20 3.10
N PRO A 706 19.31 -10.43 3.98
CA PRO A 706 19.96 -10.97 5.18
C PRO A 706 19.02 -11.67 6.17
N LEU A 707 17.73 -11.29 6.18
CA LEU A 707 16.75 -11.69 7.20
C LEU A 707 15.70 -12.66 6.70
N VAL A 708 15.80 -13.15 5.46
CA VAL A 708 14.79 -14.02 4.88
C VAL A 708 15.42 -15.16 4.09
N PRO A 709 14.94 -16.40 4.26
CA PRO A 709 15.55 -17.57 3.61
C PRO A 709 15.07 -17.75 2.15
N ALA A 710 14.97 -16.66 1.38
CA ALA A 710 14.60 -16.66 -0.04
C ALA A 710 15.13 -15.40 -0.73
N MET A 711 15.56 -15.52 -1.98
CA MET A 711 15.98 -14.42 -2.84
C MET A 711 14.81 -13.50 -3.19
N ALA A 712 15.12 -12.22 -3.42
CA ALA A 712 14.18 -11.22 -3.91
C ALA A 712 14.75 -10.53 -5.15
N GLY A 713 13.87 -9.98 -5.98
CA GLY A 713 14.28 -9.16 -7.12
C GLY A 713 14.76 -7.79 -6.67
N SER A 714 15.73 -7.21 -7.38
CA SER A 714 16.31 -5.90 -7.07
C SER A 714 16.01 -4.81 -8.12
N ASP A 715 15.13 -5.09 -9.09
CA ASP A 715 14.62 -4.10 -10.06
C ASP A 715 13.30 -4.56 -10.71
N GLY A 716 12.90 -3.86 -11.79
CA GLY A 716 11.64 -4.07 -12.50
C GLY A 716 11.55 -5.40 -13.25
N GLY A 717 12.67 -6.11 -13.46
CA GLY A 717 12.67 -7.40 -14.14
C GLY A 717 11.82 -8.44 -13.42
N TRP A 718 11.76 -8.36 -12.08
CA TRP A 718 10.94 -9.29 -11.30
C TRP A 718 9.44 -9.17 -11.59
N TRP A 719 8.98 -8.03 -12.12
CA TRP A 719 7.57 -7.77 -12.44
C TRP A 719 7.13 -8.27 -13.83
N LEU A 720 8.05 -8.72 -14.68
CA LEU A 720 7.75 -9.16 -16.06
C LEU A 720 6.67 -10.25 -16.17
N PRO A 721 6.52 -11.21 -15.24
CA PRO A 721 5.43 -12.19 -15.31
C PRO A 721 4.04 -11.57 -15.27
N LEU A 722 3.87 -10.45 -14.55
CA LEU A 722 2.60 -9.73 -14.46
C LEU A 722 2.44 -8.64 -15.50
N LEU A 723 3.53 -7.97 -15.89
CA LEU A 723 3.48 -6.82 -16.80
C LEU A 723 3.57 -7.22 -18.28
N ALA A 724 4.40 -8.21 -18.61
CA ALA A 724 4.65 -8.66 -19.98
C ALA A 724 4.14 -10.08 -20.26
N GLN A 725 3.66 -10.81 -19.24
CA GLN A 725 3.32 -12.23 -19.34
C GLN A 725 4.50 -13.04 -19.90
N ARG A 726 5.70 -12.80 -19.36
CA ARG A 726 6.93 -13.55 -19.68
C ARG A 726 7.52 -14.11 -18.40
N SER A 727 7.97 -15.36 -18.47
CA SER A 727 8.55 -16.04 -17.31
C SER A 727 9.93 -15.47 -16.97
N THR A 728 10.30 -15.54 -15.69
CA THR A 728 11.61 -15.07 -15.22
C THR A 728 12.30 -16.16 -14.41
N THR A 729 13.63 -16.06 -14.28
CA THR A 729 14.43 -16.97 -13.48
C THR A 729 14.13 -16.89 -11.97
N LEU A 730 13.41 -15.87 -11.52
CA LEU A 730 13.10 -15.62 -10.13
C LEU A 730 11.58 -15.68 -9.85
N PRO A 731 11.07 -16.73 -9.20
CA PRO A 731 9.66 -16.83 -8.80
C PRO A 731 9.26 -15.80 -7.74
N PRO A 732 7.95 -15.66 -7.42
CA PRO A 732 7.52 -14.86 -6.26
C PRO A 732 8.11 -15.42 -4.98
N TYR A 733 8.24 -14.53 -3.99
CA TYR A 733 8.87 -14.81 -2.70
C TYR A 733 8.33 -16.04 -1.95
N THR A 734 7.09 -16.45 -2.24
CA THR A 734 6.47 -17.66 -1.72
C THR A 734 7.15 -18.96 -2.12
N TYR A 735 8.07 -18.97 -3.08
CA TYR A 735 8.85 -20.18 -3.37
C TYR A 735 9.66 -20.69 -2.15
N GLY A 736 9.93 -19.82 -1.17
CA GLY A 736 10.54 -20.20 0.11
C GLY A 736 9.59 -20.92 1.08
N THR A 737 8.27 -20.83 0.90
CA THR A 737 7.24 -21.39 1.80
C THR A 737 6.30 -22.40 1.15
N GLU A 738 6.07 -22.27 -0.16
CA GLU A 738 5.27 -23.18 -0.98
C GLU A 738 6.14 -24.31 -1.54
N GLN A 739 5.50 -25.36 -2.08
CA GLN A 739 6.19 -26.44 -2.77
C GLN A 739 6.35 -26.13 -4.26
N GLY A 740 7.50 -26.51 -4.82
CA GLY A 740 7.73 -26.58 -6.25
C GLY A 740 7.57 -28.01 -6.78
N PRO A 741 7.86 -28.26 -8.08
CA PRO A 741 7.74 -29.57 -8.71
C PRO A 741 8.62 -30.64 -8.06
N THR A 742 9.75 -30.25 -7.45
CA THR A 742 10.68 -31.15 -6.77
C THR A 742 10.99 -30.67 -5.34
N PRO A 743 11.40 -31.57 -4.42
CA PRO A 743 11.78 -31.19 -3.06
C PRO A 743 12.92 -30.16 -2.98
N ASP A 744 13.82 -30.17 -3.95
CA ASP A 744 15.00 -29.30 -4.08
C ASP A 744 14.76 -28.07 -4.97
N TYR A 745 13.52 -27.78 -5.37
CA TYR A 745 13.19 -26.67 -6.26
C TYR A 745 13.73 -25.31 -5.77
N LYS A 746 13.67 -25.05 -4.47
CA LYS A 746 14.19 -23.81 -3.87
C LYS A 746 15.70 -23.67 -4.11
N GLU A 747 16.43 -24.73 -3.84
CA GLU A 747 17.87 -24.83 -4.06
C GLU A 747 18.20 -24.68 -5.54
N GLN A 748 17.39 -25.28 -6.44
CA GLN A 748 17.55 -25.12 -7.88
C GLN A 748 17.36 -23.67 -8.32
N VAL A 749 16.32 -22.96 -7.85
CA VAL A 749 16.11 -21.53 -8.13
C VAL A 749 17.33 -20.70 -7.69
N GLU A 750 17.87 -20.99 -6.51
CA GLU A 750 19.01 -20.26 -5.93
C GLU A 750 20.35 -20.58 -6.61
N TYR A 751 20.49 -21.79 -7.16
CA TYR A 751 21.75 -22.28 -7.72
C TYR A 751 22.30 -21.42 -8.87
N LEU A 752 21.46 -21.02 -9.83
CA LEU A 752 21.91 -20.19 -10.96
C LEU A 752 22.49 -18.85 -10.48
N THR A 753 21.80 -18.17 -9.57
CA THR A 753 22.27 -16.90 -9.01
C THR A 753 23.59 -17.08 -8.27
N GLN A 754 23.74 -18.16 -7.49
CA GLN A 754 24.99 -18.46 -6.78
C GLN A 754 26.17 -18.71 -7.73
N GLU A 755 25.94 -19.45 -8.82
CA GLU A 755 26.97 -19.69 -9.84
C GLU A 755 27.37 -18.40 -10.55
N ILE A 756 26.41 -17.53 -10.90
CA ILE A 756 26.71 -16.21 -11.49
C ILE A 756 27.54 -15.36 -10.52
N LEU A 757 27.17 -15.31 -9.23
CA LEU A 757 27.92 -14.54 -8.23
C LEU A 757 29.33 -15.08 -7.99
N THR A 758 29.53 -16.39 -8.12
CA THR A 758 30.80 -17.05 -7.82
C THR A 758 31.76 -17.05 -9.02
N LYS A 759 31.24 -17.34 -10.21
CA LYS A 759 32.04 -17.56 -11.43
C LYS A 759 31.95 -16.42 -12.44
N GLY A 760 30.93 -15.58 -12.35
CA GLY A 760 30.62 -14.54 -13.33
C GLY A 760 29.71 -15.03 -14.46
N ILE A 761 28.98 -14.10 -15.09
CA ILE A 761 27.96 -14.40 -16.11
C ILE A 761 28.55 -15.07 -17.37
N ASP A 762 29.79 -14.74 -17.75
CA ASP A 762 30.44 -15.24 -18.98
C ASP A 762 31.16 -16.58 -18.79
N HIS A 763 31.14 -17.16 -17.59
CA HIS A 763 31.79 -18.44 -17.34
C HIS A 763 31.10 -19.56 -18.15
N PRO A 764 31.84 -20.48 -18.82
CA PRO A 764 31.24 -21.53 -19.65
C PRO A 764 30.18 -22.38 -18.93
N ASP A 765 30.43 -22.78 -17.68
CA ASP A 765 29.44 -23.50 -16.86
C ASP A 765 28.14 -22.70 -16.66
N VAL A 766 28.24 -21.38 -16.46
CA VAL A 766 27.07 -20.51 -16.27
C VAL A 766 26.30 -20.39 -17.59
N GLN A 767 26.99 -20.22 -18.72
CA GLN A 767 26.38 -20.19 -20.05
C GLN A 767 25.65 -21.50 -20.38
N GLN A 768 26.27 -22.64 -20.08
CA GLN A 768 25.62 -23.94 -20.21
C GLN A 768 24.38 -24.02 -19.32
N LEU A 769 24.44 -23.54 -18.08
CA LEU A 769 23.31 -23.53 -17.15
C LEU A 769 22.17 -22.62 -17.62
N LEU A 770 22.47 -21.47 -18.21
CA LEU A 770 21.46 -20.57 -18.81
C LEU A 770 20.70 -21.29 -19.94
N HIS A 771 21.41 -21.94 -20.86
CA HIS A 771 20.79 -22.71 -21.94
C HIS A 771 20.00 -23.93 -21.42
N GLN A 772 20.54 -24.67 -20.45
CA GLN A 772 19.83 -25.81 -19.83
C GLN A 772 18.52 -25.40 -19.16
N ARG A 773 18.45 -24.17 -18.64
CA ARG A 773 17.24 -23.59 -18.02
C ARG A 773 16.36 -22.85 -19.02
N GLY A 774 16.68 -22.89 -20.30
CA GLY A 774 15.89 -22.24 -21.36
C GLY A 774 15.88 -20.71 -21.25
N VAL A 775 16.87 -20.09 -20.60
CA VAL A 775 16.99 -18.63 -20.59
C VAL A 775 17.21 -18.14 -22.01
N THR A 776 16.41 -17.16 -22.42
CA THR A 776 16.47 -16.58 -23.78
C THR A 776 16.93 -15.13 -23.77
N HIS A 777 16.69 -14.42 -22.66
CA HIS A 777 16.98 -12.99 -22.55
C HIS A 777 17.51 -12.65 -21.16
N ALA A 778 18.24 -11.54 -21.04
CA ALA A 778 18.57 -10.90 -19.77
C ALA A 778 17.95 -9.50 -19.71
N TYR A 779 17.35 -9.15 -18.58
CA TYR A 779 16.72 -7.85 -18.35
C TYR A 779 17.40 -7.11 -17.20
N ILE A 780 17.77 -5.85 -17.45
CA ILE A 780 18.22 -4.91 -16.43
C ILE A 780 17.25 -3.72 -16.43
N GLY A 781 16.55 -3.55 -15.32
CA GLY A 781 15.54 -2.50 -15.19
C GLY A 781 16.13 -1.12 -14.94
N GLN A 782 15.26 -0.11 -14.87
CA GLN A 782 15.64 1.30 -14.66
C GLN A 782 16.50 1.50 -13.40
N ARG A 783 16.28 0.66 -12.39
CA ARG A 783 17.00 0.65 -11.11
C ARG A 783 18.37 -0.05 -11.15
N GLN A 784 18.80 -0.56 -12.30
CA GLN A 784 20.09 -1.24 -12.51
C GLN A 784 20.35 -2.43 -11.58
N GLY A 785 19.31 -3.08 -11.06
CA GLY A 785 19.45 -4.14 -10.05
C GLY A 785 19.97 -3.67 -8.69
N LEU A 786 19.94 -2.38 -8.37
CA LEU A 786 20.55 -1.78 -7.17
C LEU A 786 19.59 -1.61 -5.98
N VAL A 787 18.35 -2.11 -6.05
CA VAL A 787 17.45 -2.05 -4.89
C VAL A 787 17.90 -3.08 -3.85
N ASN A 788 18.22 -2.61 -2.64
CA ASN A 788 18.71 -3.41 -1.50
C ASN A 788 20.03 -4.18 -1.72
N THR A 789 20.75 -3.89 -2.80
CA THR A 789 22.10 -4.41 -3.04
C THR A 789 22.98 -3.31 -3.59
N THR A 790 24.26 -3.31 -3.22
CA THR A 790 25.27 -2.40 -3.75
C THR A 790 25.98 -2.94 -4.99
N ILE A 791 25.92 -4.26 -5.19
CA ILE A 791 26.52 -4.95 -6.32
C ILE A 791 25.39 -5.72 -7.01
N PRO A 792 24.94 -5.28 -8.20
CA PRO A 792 23.88 -5.97 -8.91
C PRO A 792 24.42 -7.26 -9.51
N LEU A 793 23.53 -8.26 -9.66
CA LEU A 793 23.85 -9.55 -10.26
C LEU A 793 24.24 -9.39 -11.74
N LEU A 794 23.52 -8.52 -12.45
CA LEU A 794 23.68 -8.21 -13.86
C LEU A 794 24.07 -6.74 -14.00
N GLN A 795 25.11 -6.48 -14.80
CA GLN A 795 25.61 -5.13 -15.07
C GLN A 795 25.59 -4.86 -16.57
N PRO A 796 25.07 -3.71 -17.04
CA PRO A 796 25.03 -3.42 -18.48
C PRO A 796 26.42 -3.42 -19.11
N SER A 797 27.43 -2.87 -18.43
CA SER A 797 28.81 -2.80 -18.92
C SER A 797 29.42 -4.19 -19.19
N VAL A 798 29.10 -5.18 -18.36
CA VAL A 798 29.56 -6.56 -18.52
C VAL A 798 28.85 -7.23 -19.71
N LEU A 799 27.53 -7.11 -19.78
CA LEU A 799 26.73 -7.73 -20.85
C LEU A 799 26.99 -7.11 -22.23
N LEU A 800 27.24 -5.81 -22.31
CA LEU A 800 27.62 -5.11 -23.56
C LEU A 800 28.97 -5.59 -24.12
N GLN A 801 29.87 -6.06 -23.26
CA GLN A 801 31.18 -6.59 -23.65
C GLN A 801 31.18 -8.11 -23.84
N SER A 802 30.12 -8.79 -23.42
CA SER A 802 30.02 -10.24 -23.46
C SER A 802 29.81 -10.74 -24.90
N PRO A 803 30.52 -11.81 -25.32
CA PRO A 803 30.28 -12.43 -26.62
C PRO A 803 28.99 -13.25 -26.68
N TYR A 804 28.30 -13.45 -25.54
CA TYR A 804 27.10 -14.31 -25.44
C TYR A 804 25.79 -13.54 -25.50
N PHE A 805 25.82 -12.21 -25.45
CA PHE A 805 24.61 -11.39 -25.35
C PHE A 805 24.55 -10.33 -26.46
N ASP A 806 23.39 -10.20 -27.09
CA ASP A 806 23.09 -9.15 -28.06
C ASP A 806 22.14 -8.13 -27.47
N LEU A 807 22.51 -6.85 -27.50
CA LEU A 807 21.62 -5.77 -27.09
C LEU A 807 20.46 -5.65 -28.09
N VAL A 808 19.22 -5.86 -27.63
CA VAL A 808 18.02 -5.78 -28.46
C VAL A 808 17.09 -4.62 -28.09
N TYR A 809 17.21 -4.10 -26.87
CA TYR A 809 16.48 -2.92 -26.42
C TYR A 809 17.33 -2.09 -25.47
N HIS A 810 17.37 -0.79 -25.72
CA HIS A 810 17.95 0.21 -24.82
C HIS A 810 17.12 1.49 -24.93
N GLU A 811 16.45 1.85 -23.84
CA GLU A 811 15.72 3.11 -23.70
C GLU A 811 15.75 3.52 -22.23
N ASP A 812 15.95 4.80 -21.98
CA ASP A 812 16.24 5.34 -20.65
C ASP A 812 17.41 4.56 -20.03
N ARG A 813 17.26 4.01 -18.82
CA ARG A 813 18.29 3.16 -18.20
C ARG A 813 17.94 1.67 -18.34
N VAL A 814 16.93 1.29 -19.13
CA VAL A 814 16.49 -0.10 -19.24
C VAL A 814 17.24 -0.79 -20.38
N PHE A 815 17.83 -1.96 -20.07
CA PHE A 815 18.55 -2.78 -21.05
C PHE A 815 17.91 -4.16 -21.18
N LEU A 816 17.78 -4.61 -22.44
CA LEU A 816 17.42 -5.98 -22.75
C LEU A 816 18.44 -6.60 -23.70
N PHE A 817 18.88 -7.80 -23.33
CA PHE A 817 19.81 -8.59 -24.11
C PHE A 817 19.15 -9.91 -24.53
N ALA A 818 19.32 -10.32 -25.78
CA ALA A 818 19.05 -11.67 -26.22
C ALA A 818 20.29 -12.55 -25.97
N LEU A 819 20.09 -13.76 -25.46
CA LEU A 819 21.15 -14.75 -25.32
C LEU A 819 21.42 -15.38 -26.68
N ARG A 820 22.68 -15.39 -27.11
CA ARG A 820 23.10 -16.07 -28.35
C ARG A 820 23.11 -17.57 -28.16
N ASP A 821 22.72 -18.31 -29.19
CA ASP A 821 23.00 -19.74 -29.26
C ASP A 821 24.52 -19.96 -29.17
N SER A 822 24.94 -20.94 -28.36
CA SER A 822 26.37 -21.22 -28.09
C SER A 822 27.20 -21.15 -29.38
N PRO A 823 28.34 -20.43 -29.39
CA PRO A 823 29.15 -20.29 -30.59
C PRO A 823 29.51 -21.68 -31.12
N SER A 824 29.02 -21.98 -32.31
CA SER A 824 29.29 -23.22 -33.04
C SER A 824 30.81 -23.37 -33.22
N GLY A 825 31.45 -24.19 -32.37
CA GLY A 825 32.91 -24.31 -32.41
C GLY A 825 33.57 -25.13 -31.31
N ALA A 826 32.97 -26.21 -30.83
CA ALA A 826 33.70 -27.33 -30.23
C ALA A 826 32.79 -28.56 -30.14
N GLU A 827 32.87 -29.42 -31.16
CA GLU A 827 32.62 -30.85 -30.96
C GLU A 827 33.64 -31.37 -29.92
N THR A 828 33.27 -31.38 -28.65
CA THR A 828 33.91 -32.24 -27.66
C THR A 828 32.90 -33.25 -27.17
N ALA A 829 33.08 -34.46 -27.68
CA ALA A 829 32.36 -35.68 -27.36
C ALA A 829 31.78 -35.71 -25.93
N VAL A 830 30.45 -35.69 -25.87
CA VAL A 830 29.69 -36.09 -24.68
C VAL A 830 30.02 -37.55 -24.39
N LYS A 831 30.93 -37.78 -23.45
CA LYS A 831 30.98 -39.06 -22.74
C LYS A 831 29.86 -39.04 -21.70
N GLU A 832 28.83 -39.82 -21.98
CA GLU A 832 27.82 -40.25 -21.03
C GLU A 832 28.49 -40.65 -19.69
N ARG A 833 28.16 -39.91 -18.64
CA ARG A 833 28.11 -40.45 -17.28
C ARG A 833 26.71 -40.23 -16.75
N THR A 834 25.83 -41.16 -17.11
CA THR A 834 24.72 -41.59 -16.26
C THR A 834 25.19 -41.72 -14.81
N LEU A 835 24.52 -41.06 -13.87
CA LEU A 835 24.36 -41.50 -12.47
C LEU A 835 23.36 -40.59 -11.76
N TRP A 836 22.07 -40.94 -11.84
CA TRP A 836 21.08 -40.80 -10.75
C TRP A 836 19.97 -41.83 -10.99
N PRO A 837 19.72 -42.78 -10.07
CA PRO A 837 18.57 -43.68 -10.17
C PRO A 837 17.30 -43.02 -9.61
N ARG A 838 16.19 -43.49 -10.18
CA ARG A 838 14.78 -43.08 -10.04
C ARG A 838 14.26 -42.83 -8.64
#